data_AF-A0A534IBC8-F1
#
_entry.id   AF-A0A534IBC8-F1
#
_cell.length_a   1.000
_cell.length_b   1.000
_cell.length_c   1.000
_cell.angle_alpha   90.00
_cell.angle_beta   90.00
_cell.angle_gamma   90.00
#
_symmetry.space_group_name_H-M   'P 1'
#
loop_
_entity.id
_entity.type
_entity.pdbx_description
1 polymer ?
#
loop_
_entity_poly.entity_id
_entity_poly.type
_entity_poly.pdbx_seq_one_letter_code
_entity_poly.pdbx_strand_id
1 'polypeptide(L)'
;MLEVYNPNGLNADGTRMHQISFNQSHDRDATVLANGRVLWSRWDHAPGKDAMHLYSANPDGTDLELYYGANSHMTGTNNTVVEFVQPRQMQDGRILALERQYTGVDFGGNLVIIDGAHYAENTQPLAANSSLTGPAQTPATTSNVQTIPGPSPGGRFNSGYPLQDGTSRILVSWSQCRLIDSTQTPPAIVPCTPNGLAQPNVQAAPPLYSVWMFDPVQNTLMPLMQPVEGIMVTDVAVAQPHPLPAVILDKVAGVDLDQNLVKDVVGVIDIRSVYDIDGMDTANPNIPTVADSAKTPPGQRPARFIRLEKAVSIPDRTIVNLSPAAFGASDYMLEIMGYAPIEPDGSVQIEVPANVAFRLSVLDANARRIRSAQGVWLQVKPGEVVKCNGCHQPAAAQNVPACTTPGQVCPTAHSHGRQGLFASAWAGAAVGGVPFPHTIAAGPGAFIPQAGETMGEARMRVSCANDNPPCKQMVPGVNVTYADVWTDPAQATPGAPINYRYDDATNPIPAIPTTAVCVTAWAANCRIVINYPEHIQKLWDLPRTGMVGGVAFDHTCSQAGCHNPTNAAGAAQTPAGNLDLTNSASTDVPQEFTSYRQLLFPHNTVIMGQPGPTVGPYMNAGSANGGASKAFFSCFATGSGCNNPSHTGWLNIAELRLLSEWLDIGAQYFNNPFDPAVPVN
;
A
#
# COMPACT_ATOMS: atom_id res chain seq x y z
N MET A 1 -3.76 1.02 15.14
CA MET A 1 -4.90 1.94 14.99
C MET A 1 -4.71 3.17 15.87
N LEU A 2 -5.23 4.32 15.45
CA LEU A 2 -5.31 5.55 16.23
C LEU A 2 -6.77 5.94 16.44
N GLU A 3 -7.12 6.32 17.67
CA GLU A 3 -8.48 6.68 18.08
C GLU A 3 -8.50 8.06 18.73
N VAL A 4 -9.58 8.83 18.52
CA VAL A 4 -9.78 10.16 19.10
C VAL A 4 -11.00 10.17 20.00
N TYR A 5 -10.89 10.98 21.05
CA TYR A 5 -11.89 11.18 22.08
C TYR A 5 -12.74 12.44 21.78
N ASN A 6 -14.08 12.33 21.78
CA ASN A 6 -14.99 13.47 21.56
C ASN A 6 -14.97 14.47 22.75
N PRO A 7 -15.27 15.78 22.68
CA PRO A 7 -15.08 16.71 23.82
C PRO A 7 -15.85 16.45 25.16
N ASN A 8 -16.77 15.50 25.27
CA ASN A 8 -17.74 15.38 26.38
C ASN A 8 -17.46 14.31 27.49
N GLY A 9 -16.20 13.91 27.74
CA GLY A 9 -15.81 12.78 28.62
C GLY A 9 -16.02 11.32 28.11
N LEU A 10 -15.01 10.45 28.30
CA LEU A 10 -15.04 9.03 27.91
C LEU A 10 -16.09 8.33 28.77
N ASN A 11 -17.06 7.64 28.14
CA ASN A 11 -17.91 6.74 28.90
C ASN A 11 -17.07 5.51 29.30
N ALA A 12 -17.29 4.97 30.49
CA ALA A 12 -16.54 3.81 31.01
C ALA A 12 -16.70 2.53 30.16
N ASP A 13 -17.64 2.51 29.22
CA ASP A 13 -17.91 1.43 28.27
C ASP A 13 -17.18 1.60 26.91
N GLY A 14 -16.35 2.63 26.77
CA GLY A 14 -15.63 2.94 25.52
C GLY A 14 -16.49 3.62 24.44
N THR A 15 -17.76 3.92 24.71
CA THR A 15 -18.58 4.70 23.78
C THR A 15 -18.05 6.15 23.71
N ARG A 16 -18.10 6.74 22.51
CA ARG A 16 -17.53 8.07 22.12
C ARG A 16 -16.04 8.09 21.74
N MET A 17 -15.41 6.93 21.53
CA MET A 17 -14.17 6.83 20.75
C MET A 17 -14.52 6.59 19.28
N HIS A 18 -13.72 7.15 18.37
CA HIS A 18 -13.79 6.76 16.97
C HIS A 18 -12.39 6.61 16.39
N GLN A 19 -12.22 5.59 15.55
CA GLN A 19 -10.99 5.30 14.86
C GLN A 19 -10.78 6.31 13.71
N ILE A 20 -9.59 6.92 13.70
CA ILE A 20 -9.20 7.90 12.68
C ILE A 20 -8.14 7.35 11.72
N SER A 21 -7.48 6.25 12.07
CA SER A 21 -6.51 5.59 11.20
C SER A 21 -6.72 4.09 11.08
N PHE A 22 -6.64 3.57 9.86
CA PHE A 22 -6.98 2.20 9.48
C PHE A 22 -5.78 1.39 8.98
N ASN A 23 -4.57 1.92 9.17
CA ASN A 23 -3.32 1.20 8.89
C ASN A 23 -3.34 -0.21 9.51
N GLN A 24 -2.79 -1.18 8.80
CA GLN A 24 -2.75 -2.59 9.23
C GLN A 24 -1.61 -2.89 10.22
N SER A 25 -0.79 -1.89 10.48
CA SER A 25 0.29 -1.95 11.46
C SER A 25 0.04 -0.92 12.57
N HIS A 26 1.11 -0.38 13.15
CA HIS A 26 1.01 0.49 14.32
C HIS A 26 1.07 1.96 13.92
N ASP A 27 0.06 2.72 14.34
CA ASP A 27 0.11 4.18 14.41
C ASP A 27 0.25 4.53 15.90
N ARG A 28 1.28 5.29 16.28
CA ARG A 28 1.67 5.50 17.70
C ARG A 28 2.27 6.88 17.94
N ASP A 29 2.45 7.21 19.21
CA ASP A 29 3.07 8.46 19.67
C ASP A 29 2.36 9.73 19.18
N ALA A 30 1.03 9.70 19.14
CA ALA A 30 0.26 10.82 18.64
C ALA A 30 0.44 12.09 19.48
N THR A 31 0.48 13.23 18.79
CA THR A 31 0.54 14.57 19.37
C THR A 31 -0.35 15.53 18.57
N VAL A 32 -0.90 16.55 19.23
CA VAL A 32 -1.64 17.62 18.54
C VAL A 32 -0.68 18.75 18.21
N LEU A 33 -0.69 19.20 16.96
CA LEU A 33 0.07 20.35 16.47
C LEU A 33 -0.69 21.65 16.74
N ALA A 34 0.01 22.78 16.79
CA ALA A 34 -0.57 24.11 16.99
C ALA A 34 -1.62 24.48 15.92
N ASN A 35 -1.55 23.89 14.72
CA ASN A 35 -2.55 24.05 13.66
C ASN A 35 -3.79 23.17 13.84
N GLY A 36 -3.89 22.40 14.93
CA GLY A 36 -5.02 21.54 15.26
C GLY A 36 -4.97 20.13 14.69
N ARG A 37 -4.03 19.84 13.77
CA ARG A 37 -3.87 18.50 13.22
C ARG A 37 -3.22 17.56 14.23
N VAL A 38 -3.51 16.27 14.09
CA VAL A 38 -2.85 15.20 14.83
C VAL A 38 -1.66 14.72 14.02
N LEU A 39 -0.49 14.61 14.64
CA LEU A 39 0.76 14.07 14.08
C LEU A 39 1.15 12.81 14.85
N TRP A 40 1.63 11.77 14.18
CA TRP A 40 2.05 10.52 14.84
C TRP A 40 3.13 9.79 14.02
N SER A 41 3.72 8.77 14.65
CA SER A 41 4.61 7.82 14.00
C SER A 41 3.80 6.66 13.44
N ARG A 42 3.81 6.47 12.12
CA ARG A 42 3.19 5.34 11.44
C ARG A 42 4.26 4.33 11.08
N TRP A 43 4.13 3.11 11.59
CA TRP A 43 4.82 1.95 11.04
C TRP A 43 4.12 1.54 9.75
N ASP A 44 4.75 1.82 8.62
CA ASP A 44 4.32 1.35 7.31
C ASP A 44 5.00 0.01 7.02
N HIS A 45 4.23 -1.06 7.22
CA HIS A 45 4.63 -2.44 6.98
C HIS A 45 3.66 -3.12 6.00
N ALA A 46 3.19 -2.35 5.01
CA ALA A 46 2.53 -2.92 3.84
C ALA A 46 3.52 -3.87 3.10
N PRO A 47 3.03 -4.87 2.34
CA PRO A 47 3.90 -5.84 1.69
C PRO A 47 5.03 -5.19 0.89
N GLY A 48 6.29 -5.50 1.24
CA GLY A 48 7.49 -4.94 0.62
C GLY A 48 7.98 -3.60 1.19
N LYS A 49 7.43 -3.15 2.33
CA LYS A 49 7.85 -1.95 3.08
C LYS A 49 8.04 -2.28 4.56
N ASP A 50 8.98 -1.62 5.22
CA ASP A 50 9.18 -1.71 6.66
C ASP A 50 9.92 -0.47 7.18
N ALA A 51 9.16 0.54 7.61
CA ALA A 51 9.72 1.78 8.16
C ALA A 51 8.69 2.57 8.98
N MET A 52 9.14 3.44 9.88
CA MET A 52 8.31 4.34 10.68
C MET A 52 8.45 5.81 10.26
N HIS A 53 7.42 6.30 9.57
CA HIS A 53 7.34 7.65 9.03
C HIS A 53 6.45 8.53 9.92
N LEU A 54 6.47 9.84 9.70
CA LEU A 54 5.54 10.75 10.35
C LEU A 54 4.34 10.99 9.44
N TYR A 55 3.13 10.83 9.98
CA TYR A 55 1.86 11.10 9.28
C TYR A 55 1.00 12.09 10.07
N SER A 56 0.14 12.82 9.37
CA SER A 56 -0.81 13.73 10.00
C SER A 56 -2.19 13.69 9.38
N ALA A 57 -3.21 14.03 10.17
CA ALA A 57 -4.61 14.13 9.74
C ALA A 57 -5.36 15.16 10.59
N ASN A 58 -6.57 15.51 10.16
CA ASN A 58 -7.52 16.21 11.01
C ASN A 58 -7.97 15.31 12.18
N PRO A 59 -8.46 15.89 13.29
CA PRO A 59 -8.96 15.12 14.43
C PRO A 59 -10.10 14.14 14.11
N ASP A 60 -10.85 14.36 13.02
CA ASP A 60 -11.91 13.46 12.53
C ASP A 60 -11.40 12.32 11.62
N GLY A 61 -10.08 12.31 11.34
CA GLY A 61 -9.41 11.36 10.48
C GLY A 61 -9.46 11.68 8.98
N THR A 62 -10.07 12.80 8.58
CA THR A 62 -9.97 13.31 7.20
C THR A 62 -8.60 13.94 6.95
N ASP A 63 -8.27 14.10 5.68
CA ASP A 63 -7.04 14.74 5.20
C ASP A 63 -5.79 14.03 5.74
N LEU A 64 -5.79 12.69 5.68
CA LEU A 64 -4.62 11.90 6.03
C LEU A 64 -3.51 12.11 5.01
N GLU A 65 -2.35 12.54 5.50
CA GLU A 65 -1.18 12.80 4.67
C GLU A 65 0.11 12.25 5.31
N LEU A 66 1.07 11.88 4.45
CA LEU A 66 2.47 11.79 4.83
C LEU A 66 2.90 13.17 5.33
N TYR A 67 3.45 13.25 6.54
CA TYR A 67 4.03 14.48 7.06
C TYR A 67 5.52 14.57 6.69
N TYR A 68 6.30 13.54 7.05
CA TYR A 68 7.74 13.51 6.80
C TYR A 68 8.32 12.09 6.79
N GLY A 69 9.31 11.87 5.92
CA GLY A 69 10.37 10.88 6.14
C GLY A 69 10.22 9.57 5.40
N ALA A 70 9.28 9.40 4.46
CA ALA A 70 9.08 8.16 3.72
C ALA A 70 10.34 7.64 3.01
N ASN A 71 11.29 8.53 2.69
CA ASN A 71 12.56 8.23 2.05
C ASN A 71 13.78 8.82 2.78
N SER A 72 13.64 9.22 4.05
CA SER A 72 14.70 9.91 4.82
C SER A 72 15.36 9.07 5.91
N HIS A 73 15.25 7.75 5.83
CA HIS A 73 15.70 6.84 6.88
C HIS A 73 17.22 6.56 6.89
N MET A 74 17.95 6.87 5.82
CA MET A 74 19.40 6.62 5.72
C MET A 74 20.24 7.75 6.32
N THR A 75 19.90 8.17 7.54
CA THR A 75 20.50 9.33 8.22
C THR A 75 21.20 8.98 9.53
N GLY A 76 21.19 7.72 9.93
CA GLY A 76 21.87 7.25 11.13
C GLY A 76 23.40 7.29 11.01
N THR A 77 24.07 6.98 12.12
CA THR A 77 25.53 6.81 12.16
C THR A 77 26.00 5.89 11.05
N ASN A 78 27.02 6.32 10.30
CA ASN A 78 27.58 5.58 9.15
C ASN A 78 26.54 5.28 8.06
N ASN A 79 25.55 6.15 7.88
CA ASN A 79 24.44 5.99 6.94
C ASN A 79 23.66 4.69 7.19
N THR A 80 23.38 4.37 8.45
CA THR A 80 22.47 3.27 8.76
C THR A 80 21.02 3.73 8.73
N VAL A 81 20.11 2.77 8.53
CA VAL A 81 18.67 2.98 8.62
C VAL A 81 18.31 3.37 10.05
N VAL A 82 17.42 4.34 10.18
CA VAL A 82 16.81 4.81 11.41
C VAL A 82 15.31 4.96 11.24
N GLU A 83 14.58 5.09 12.34
CA GLU A 83 13.15 5.27 12.37
C GLU A 83 12.79 6.56 13.11
N PHE A 84 11.72 7.23 12.70
CA PHE A 84 11.23 8.44 13.35
C PHE A 84 10.10 8.10 14.32
N VAL A 85 10.33 8.34 15.62
CA VAL A 85 9.34 8.06 16.67
C VAL A 85 9.20 9.23 17.64
N GLN A 86 8.12 9.23 18.44
CA GLN A 86 7.85 10.25 19.45
C GLN A 86 7.90 11.72 18.95
N PRO A 87 7.20 12.06 17.85
CA PRO A 87 7.19 13.42 17.34
C PRO A 87 6.51 14.38 18.33
N ARG A 88 7.11 15.56 18.54
CA ARG A 88 6.57 16.65 19.34
C ARG A 88 6.87 17.99 18.67
N GLN A 89 5.88 18.86 18.60
CA GLN A 89 6.11 20.20 18.07
C GLN A 89 6.86 21.08 19.09
N MET A 90 7.93 21.71 18.62
CA MET A 90 8.69 22.72 19.35
C MET A 90 7.99 24.08 19.27
N GLN A 91 8.37 25.02 20.15
CA GLN A 91 7.76 26.35 20.19
C GLN A 91 7.93 27.15 18.88
N ASP A 92 8.96 26.86 18.10
CA ASP A 92 9.21 27.48 16.78
C ASP A 92 8.45 26.81 15.62
N GLY A 93 7.64 25.79 15.92
CA GLY A 93 6.81 25.08 14.95
C GLY A 93 7.48 23.85 14.31
N ARG A 94 8.80 23.67 14.45
CA ARG A 94 9.51 22.47 13.97
C ARG A 94 9.18 21.26 14.84
N ILE A 95 9.48 20.06 14.33
CA ILE A 95 9.17 18.80 15.03
C ILE A 95 10.44 18.22 15.64
N LEU A 96 10.45 18.07 16.96
CA LEU A 96 11.40 17.21 17.65
C LEU A 96 10.95 15.75 17.47
N ALA A 97 11.84 14.87 17.06
CA ALA A 97 11.59 13.42 17.00
C ALA A 97 12.80 12.65 17.52
N LEU A 98 12.57 11.42 17.97
CA LEU A 98 13.63 10.46 18.27
C LEU A 98 13.95 9.66 17.01
N GLU A 99 15.22 9.67 16.61
CA GLU A 99 15.78 8.90 15.51
C GLU A 99 16.54 7.68 16.07
N ARG A 100 16.12 6.46 15.73
CA ARG A 100 16.76 5.22 16.24
C ARG A 100 16.57 4.00 15.33
N GLN A 101 17.44 3.00 15.47
CA GLN A 101 17.19 1.67 14.92
C GLN A 101 16.12 0.92 15.72
N TYR A 102 15.49 -0.09 15.09
CA TYR A 102 14.53 -0.97 15.76
C TYR A 102 15.12 -1.71 16.97
N THR A 103 16.38 -2.13 16.89
CA THR A 103 17.04 -2.96 17.92
C THR A 103 18.49 -2.57 18.10
N GLY A 104 19.13 -3.08 19.16
CA GLY A 104 20.58 -3.01 19.36
C GLY A 104 21.14 -1.66 19.82
N VAL A 105 20.27 -0.67 20.08
CA VAL A 105 20.67 0.70 20.48
C VAL A 105 20.32 1.04 21.93
N ASP A 106 20.31 0.04 22.81
CA ASP A 106 20.02 0.20 24.25
C ASP A 106 18.76 1.05 24.51
N PHE A 107 17.71 0.74 23.75
CA PHE A 107 16.39 1.40 23.77
C PHE A 107 16.37 2.88 23.32
N GLY A 108 17.51 3.50 23.05
CA GLY A 108 17.59 4.94 22.76
C GLY A 108 18.02 5.27 21.34
N GLY A 109 18.21 6.56 21.10
CA GLY A 109 18.60 7.12 19.82
C GLY A 109 19.07 8.56 19.95
N ASN A 110 19.10 9.25 18.82
CA ASN A 110 19.40 10.67 18.73
C ASN A 110 18.11 11.48 18.70
N LEU A 111 18.12 12.69 19.26
CA LEU A 111 17.04 13.64 19.05
C LEU A 111 17.35 14.45 17.79
N VAL A 112 16.36 14.56 16.90
CA VAL A 112 16.43 15.39 15.69
C VAL A 112 15.31 16.41 15.65
N ILE A 113 15.61 17.56 15.06
CA ILE A 113 14.68 18.64 14.79
C ILE A 113 14.41 18.65 13.29
N ILE A 114 13.14 18.55 12.91
CA ILE A 114 12.66 18.35 11.54
C ILE A 114 11.81 19.55 11.11
N ASP A 115 12.15 20.15 9.98
CA ASP A 115 11.34 21.15 9.27
C ASP A 115 10.33 20.47 8.33
N GLY A 116 9.29 19.87 8.91
CA GLY A 116 8.20 19.26 8.14
C GLY A 116 7.20 20.27 7.58
N ALA A 117 7.34 21.56 7.90
CA ALA A 117 6.49 22.61 7.35
C ALA A 117 6.85 22.90 5.90
N HIS A 118 8.15 22.88 5.56
CA HIS A 118 8.63 23.17 4.22
C HIS A 118 9.07 21.95 3.42
N TYR A 119 9.22 20.79 4.06
CA TYR A 119 9.71 19.55 3.45
C TYR A 119 8.84 18.34 3.77
N ALA A 120 8.85 17.36 2.89
CA ALA A 120 8.34 16.02 3.15
C ALA A 120 9.48 14.99 3.31
N GLU A 121 10.67 15.29 2.81
CA GLU A 121 11.88 14.48 3.03
C GLU A 121 13.06 15.39 3.34
N ASN A 122 14.15 14.82 3.82
CA ASN A 122 15.37 15.55 4.20
C ASN A 122 15.90 16.45 3.08
N THR A 123 15.65 16.08 1.82
CA THR A 123 16.07 16.84 0.62
C THR A 123 14.92 17.11 -0.36
N GLN A 124 13.66 16.80 -0.01
CA GLN A 124 12.49 17.07 -0.85
C GLN A 124 11.63 18.19 -0.24
N PRO A 125 11.77 19.43 -0.72
CA PRO A 125 10.88 20.51 -0.32
C PRO A 125 9.48 20.30 -0.91
N LEU A 126 8.47 20.94 -0.31
CA LEU A 126 7.16 21.13 -0.93
C LEU A 126 7.29 22.05 -2.16
N ALA A 127 6.33 21.97 -3.09
CA ALA A 127 6.34 22.76 -4.33
C ALA A 127 6.40 24.28 -4.07
N ALA A 128 5.74 24.75 -3.00
CA ALA A 128 5.80 26.16 -2.59
C ALA A 128 7.20 26.61 -2.13
N ASN A 129 8.08 25.66 -1.80
CA ASN A 129 9.42 25.88 -1.26
C ASN A 129 10.50 25.27 -2.17
N SER A 130 10.22 25.11 -3.47
CA SER A 130 11.06 24.36 -4.41
C SER A 130 12.49 24.89 -4.56
N SER A 131 12.79 26.10 -4.06
CA SER A 131 14.13 26.68 -4.03
C SER A 131 15.01 26.16 -2.88
N LEU A 132 14.44 25.45 -1.90
CA LEU A 132 15.18 24.92 -0.75
C LEU A 132 15.79 23.55 -1.07
N THR A 133 16.93 23.22 -0.44
CA THR A 133 17.70 22.00 -0.75
C THR A 133 17.87 21.03 0.43
N GLY A 134 17.50 21.42 1.64
CA GLY A 134 17.79 20.68 2.88
C GLY A 134 19.19 20.96 3.46
N PRO A 135 19.60 20.25 4.53
CA PRO A 135 18.83 19.18 5.17
C PRO A 135 17.64 19.73 5.96
N ALA A 136 16.50 19.05 5.88
CA ALA A 136 15.30 19.36 6.65
C ALA A 136 15.35 18.80 8.07
N GLN A 137 16.22 17.83 8.35
CA GLN A 137 16.47 17.29 9.69
C GLN A 137 17.87 17.64 10.19
N THR A 138 17.96 18.05 11.45
CA THR A 138 19.23 18.38 12.13
C THR A 138 19.27 17.78 13.53
N PRO A 139 20.41 17.24 14.00
CA PRO A 139 20.55 16.81 15.39
C PRO A 139 20.22 17.94 16.37
N ALA A 140 19.49 17.61 17.44
CA ALA A 140 19.17 18.56 18.50
C ALA A 140 20.39 18.89 19.38
N THR A 141 21.44 18.06 19.34
CA THR A 141 22.70 18.23 20.08
C THR A 141 23.89 18.16 19.14
N THR A 142 24.98 18.84 19.48
CA THR A 142 26.28 18.69 18.81
C THR A 142 27.10 17.53 19.37
N SER A 143 26.63 16.91 20.46
CA SER A 143 27.24 15.72 21.05
C SER A 143 27.10 14.53 20.10
N ASN A 144 28.13 13.69 20.00
CA ASN A 144 28.13 12.54 19.09
C ASN A 144 27.24 11.41 19.64
N VAL A 145 25.96 11.39 19.26
CA VAL A 145 25.01 10.33 19.59
C VAL A 145 25.00 9.28 18.50
N GLN A 146 25.38 8.06 18.86
CA GLN A 146 25.44 6.92 17.94
C GLN A 146 24.10 6.19 17.88
N THR A 147 23.57 6.03 16.66
CA THR A 147 22.33 5.28 16.36
C THR A 147 22.59 3.82 15.95
N ILE A 148 23.77 3.30 16.27
CA ILE A 148 24.19 1.91 16.03
C ILE A 148 24.61 1.24 17.35
N PRO A 149 24.67 -0.10 17.43
CA PRO A 149 25.11 -0.81 18.63
C PRO A 149 26.50 -0.41 19.13
N GLY A 150 26.69 -0.45 20.45
CA GLY A 150 27.94 -0.09 21.12
C GLY A 150 27.88 1.25 21.87
N PRO A 151 29.02 1.73 22.41
CA PRO A 151 29.08 2.99 23.15
C PRO A 151 28.70 4.20 22.30
N SER A 152 27.92 5.12 22.87
CA SER A 152 27.51 6.39 22.25
C SER A 152 28.08 7.57 23.03
N PRO A 153 29.16 8.24 22.59
CA PRO A 153 29.87 9.25 23.39
C PRO A 153 28.98 10.37 23.94
N GLY A 154 27.99 10.83 23.17
CA GLY A 154 26.98 11.81 23.57
C GLY A 154 25.85 11.26 24.44
N GLY A 155 25.96 10.01 24.89
CA GLY A 155 24.86 9.25 25.50
C GLY A 155 23.79 8.86 24.49
N ARG A 156 22.63 8.40 24.97
CA ARG A 156 21.44 8.17 24.14
C ARG A 156 20.20 8.73 24.79
N PHE A 157 19.26 9.19 23.98
CA PHE A 157 17.95 9.68 24.41
C PHE A 157 16.91 8.57 24.26
N ASN A 158 15.99 8.42 25.21
CA ASN A 158 14.83 7.53 25.08
C ASN A 158 13.55 8.28 24.75
N SER A 159 13.42 9.52 25.24
CA SER A 159 12.30 10.42 24.97
C SER A 159 12.71 11.87 25.18
N GLY A 160 11.99 12.80 24.54
CA GLY A 160 12.18 14.24 24.68
C GLY A 160 10.85 14.98 24.63
N TYR A 161 10.70 15.99 25.50
CA TYR A 161 9.51 16.84 25.59
C TYR A 161 9.94 18.31 25.59
N PRO A 162 9.76 19.04 24.47
CA PRO A 162 10.16 20.45 24.38
C PRO A 162 9.30 21.33 25.29
N LEU A 163 9.92 22.28 25.98
CA LEU A 163 9.22 23.28 26.78
C LEU A 163 8.61 24.36 25.89
N GLN A 164 7.48 24.92 26.34
CA GLN A 164 6.72 25.98 25.65
C GLN A 164 6.80 27.30 26.44
N ASP A 165 7.94 27.54 27.09
CA ASP A 165 8.17 28.65 28.03
C ASP A 165 9.11 29.75 27.49
N GLY A 166 9.45 29.69 26.20
CA GLY A 166 10.37 30.64 25.54
C GLY A 166 11.85 30.27 25.67
N THR A 167 12.20 29.18 26.35
CA THR A 167 13.60 28.83 26.63
C THR A 167 14.21 27.85 25.62
N SER A 168 13.40 27.23 24.76
CA SER A 168 13.81 26.16 23.83
C SER A 168 14.42 24.93 24.50
N ARG A 169 14.34 24.81 25.84
CA ARG A 169 14.83 23.65 26.58
C ARG A 169 13.92 22.45 26.36
N ILE A 170 14.48 21.26 26.57
CA ILE A 170 13.80 19.99 26.35
C ILE A 170 13.97 19.15 27.62
N LEU A 171 12.86 18.69 28.19
CA LEU A 171 12.93 17.66 29.22
C LEU A 171 13.21 16.33 28.54
N VAL A 172 14.24 15.60 28.95
CA VAL A 172 14.65 14.36 28.27
C VAL A 172 14.80 13.20 29.25
N SER A 173 14.48 12.00 28.77
CA SER A 173 15.07 10.77 29.30
C SER A 173 16.37 10.51 28.56
N TRP A 174 17.49 10.54 29.28
CA TRP A 174 18.83 10.38 28.71
C TRP A 174 19.69 9.47 29.56
N SER A 175 20.51 8.66 28.89
CA SER A 175 21.54 7.84 29.52
C SER A 175 22.92 8.29 29.12
N GLN A 176 23.73 8.64 30.12
CA GLN A 176 25.14 8.98 29.92
C GLN A 176 25.94 7.79 29.40
N CYS A 177 26.88 8.06 28.48
CA CYS A 177 27.83 7.08 28.02
C CYS A 177 28.71 6.56 29.16
N ARG A 178 28.61 5.25 29.42
CA ARG A 178 29.37 4.55 30.45
C ARG A 178 29.92 3.24 29.89
N LEU A 179 31.12 2.88 30.31
CA LEU A 179 31.85 1.69 29.89
C LEU A 179 32.07 0.76 31.08
N ILE A 180 32.24 -0.53 30.80
CA ILE A 180 32.74 -1.50 31.76
C ILE A 180 34.27 -1.56 31.63
N ASP A 181 34.96 -1.20 32.69
CA ASP A 181 36.40 -1.42 32.83
C ASP A 181 36.64 -2.81 33.44
N SER A 182 36.87 -3.79 32.57
CA SER A 182 37.17 -5.18 32.94
C SER A 182 38.59 -5.38 33.47
N THR A 183 39.43 -4.34 33.50
CA THR A 183 40.79 -4.42 34.07
C THR A 183 40.79 -4.28 35.60
N GLN A 184 39.68 -3.78 36.17
CA GLN A 184 39.46 -3.69 37.61
C GLN A 184 38.75 -4.95 38.13
N THR A 185 39.01 -5.31 39.40
CA THR A 185 38.38 -6.45 40.07
C THR A 185 37.71 -5.98 41.37
N PRO A 186 36.36 -5.95 41.44
CA PRO A 186 35.40 -6.28 40.37
C PRO A 186 35.41 -5.25 39.22
N PRO A 187 34.87 -5.60 38.02
CA PRO A 187 34.75 -4.66 36.91
C PRO A 187 34.06 -3.37 37.34
N ALA A 188 34.63 -2.23 36.97
CA ALA A 188 34.12 -0.91 37.37
C ALA A 188 33.34 -0.24 36.23
N ILE A 189 32.30 0.51 36.56
CA ILE A 189 31.61 1.37 35.60
C ILE A 189 32.33 2.72 35.55
N VAL A 190 32.80 3.10 34.37
CA VAL A 190 33.55 4.34 34.15
C VAL A 190 32.88 5.20 33.05
N PRO A 191 33.02 6.53 33.06
CA PRO A 191 32.51 7.36 31.97
C PRO A 191 33.23 7.08 30.66
N CYS A 192 32.55 7.27 29.53
CA CYS A 192 33.22 7.22 28.23
C CYS A 192 34.20 8.40 28.09
N THR A 193 35.48 8.08 28.02
CA THR A 193 36.55 9.03 27.67
C THR A 193 37.12 8.66 26.30
N PRO A 194 37.79 9.58 25.58
CA PRO A 194 38.45 9.25 24.31
C PRO A 194 39.41 8.04 24.44
N ASN A 195 40.15 7.94 25.54
CA ASN A 195 41.05 6.83 25.81
C ASN A 195 40.30 5.50 26.07
N GLY A 196 39.15 5.54 26.75
CA GLY A 196 38.33 4.36 26.99
C GLY A 196 37.66 3.85 25.71
N LEU A 197 37.19 4.77 24.87
CA LEU A 197 36.56 4.43 23.58
C LEU A 197 37.56 3.89 22.54
N ALA A 198 38.84 4.24 22.66
CA ALA A 198 39.90 3.74 21.78
C ALA A 198 40.39 2.32 22.12
N GLN A 199 39.90 1.71 23.21
CA GLN A 199 40.31 0.36 23.60
C GLN A 199 39.74 -0.72 22.64
N PRO A 200 40.50 -1.77 22.31
CA PRO A 200 40.11 -2.77 21.30
C PRO A 200 38.92 -3.65 21.70
N ASN A 201 38.53 -3.68 22.97
CA ASN A 201 37.40 -4.49 23.50
C ASN A 201 36.46 -3.63 24.36
N VAL A 202 36.08 -2.45 23.85
CA VAL A 202 35.20 -1.56 24.60
C VAL A 202 33.82 -2.20 24.81
N GLN A 203 33.37 -2.25 26.07
CA GLN A 203 32.05 -2.74 26.43
C GLN A 203 31.24 -1.61 27.06
N ALA A 204 30.03 -1.38 26.55
CA ALA A 204 29.10 -0.43 27.16
C ALA A 204 28.56 -1.02 28.48
N ALA A 205 28.44 -0.18 29.51
CA ALA A 205 27.71 -0.55 30.72
C ALA A 205 26.19 -0.60 30.41
N PRO A 206 25.39 -1.40 31.15
CA PRO A 206 23.94 -1.42 30.99
C PRO A 206 23.37 0.00 31.05
N PRO A 207 22.43 0.38 30.16
CA PRO A 207 21.90 1.74 30.12
C PRO A 207 21.26 2.14 31.45
N LEU A 208 21.36 3.43 31.77
CA LEU A 208 20.86 4.02 33.01
C LEU A 208 20.21 5.35 32.66
N TYR A 209 18.93 5.29 32.31
CA TYR A 209 18.15 6.45 31.89
C TYR A 209 17.51 7.13 33.10
N SER A 210 17.70 8.44 33.19
CA SER A 210 17.01 9.29 34.16
C SER A 210 16.56 10.59 33.50
N VAL A 211 15.95 11.49 34.29
CA VAL A 211 15.42 12.76 33.80
C VAL A 211 16.48 13.85 33.83
N TRP A 212 16.64 14.54 32.69
CA TRP A 212 17.54 15.67 32.52
C TRP A 212 16.81 16.84 31.86
N MET A 213 17.28 18.06 32.15
CA MET A 213 16.96 19.24 31.36
C MET A 213 18.05 19.41 30.32
N PHE A 214 17.69 19.34 29.04
CA PHE A 214 18.58 19.59 27.91
C PHE A 214 18.37 21.01 27.38
N ASP A 215 19.45 21.78 27.29
CA ASP A 215 19.48 23.06 26.59
C ASP A 215 20.21 22.87 25.24
N PRO A 216 19.49 22.88 24.10
CA PRO A 216 20.10 22.68 22.79
C PRO A 216 20.93 23.89 22.31
N VAL A 217 20.69 25.09 22.85
CA VAL A 217 21.42 26.31 22.48
C VAL A 217 22.80 26.30 23.14
N GLN A 218 22.84 25.95 24.43
CA GLN A 218 24.09 25.84 25.18
C GLN A 218 24.75 24.46 25.06
N ASN A 219 24.02 23.47 24.53
CA ASN A 219 24.40 22.07 24.46
C ASN A 219 24.76 21.49 25.84
N THR A 220 23.94 21.76 26.85
CA THR A 220 24.16 21.30 28.24
C THR A 220 23.04 20.38 28.72
N LEU A 221 23.39 19.43 29.58
CA LEU A 221 22.48 18.49 30.23
C LEU A 221 22.56 18.66 31.74
N MET A 222 21.48 19.10 32.37
CA MET A 222 21.37 19.27 33.82
C MET A 222 20.55 18.13 34.43
N PRO A 223 21.08 17.37 35.40
CA PRO A 223 20.35 16.26 36.00
C PRO A 223 19.21 16.78 36.87
N LEU A 224 18.01 16.24 36.69
CA LEU A 224 16.83 16.54 37.52
C LEU A 224 16.46 15.39 38.46
N MET A 225 16.86 14.17 38.08
CA MET A 225 16.59 12.95 38.83
C MET A 225 17.86 12.13 38.94
N GLN A 226 18.20 11.66 40.14
CA GLN A 226 19.26 10.68 40.31
C GLN A 226 18.85 9.35 39.67
N PRO A 227 19.70 8.75 38.84
CA PRO A 227 19.40 7.46 38.22
C PRO A 227 19.44 6.31 39.24
N VAL A 228 18.69 5.24 38.96
CA VAL A 228 18.66 4.01 39.78
C VAL A 228 18.96 2.80 38.88
N GLU A 229 19.93 1.98 39.27
CA GLU A 229 20.29 0.78 38.50
C GLU A 229 19.13 -0.22 38.39
N GLY A 230 18.98 -0.83 37.22
CA GLY A 230 17.86 -1.73 36.92
C GLY A 230 16.52 -1.03 36.69
N ILE A 231 16.45 0.30 36.82
CA ILE A 231 15.27 1.11 36.53
C ILE A 231 15.57 2.05 35.36
N MET A 232 14.63 2.13 34.42
CA MET A 232 14.69 3.02 33.27
C MET A 232 13.50 3.98 33.31
N VAL A 233 13.77 5.27 33.18
CA VAL A 233 12.72 6.23 32.81
C VAL A 233 12.58 6.18 31.29
N THR A 234 11.47 5.66 30.77
CA THR A 234 11.25 5.59 29.30
C THR A 234 10.68 6.90 28.79
N ASP A 235 9.70 7.45 29.49
CA ASP A 235 8.92 8.59 29.03
C ASP A 235 9.01 9.77 29.99
N VAL A 236 9.07 10.97 29.42
CA VAL A 236 8.96 12.23 30.15
C VAL A 236 7.81 13.04 29.58
N ALA A 237 7.04 13.67 30.45
CA ALA A 237 5.94 14.55 30.08
C ALA A 237 5.99 15.81 30.94
N VAL A 238 5.55 16.92 30.34
CA VAL A 238 5.55 18.23 31.01
C VAL A 238 4.10 18.70 31.15
N ALA A 239 3.67 18.93 32.39
CA ALA A 239 2.43 19.63 32.69
C ALA A 239 2.73 21.13 32.79
N GLN A 240 2.55 21.86 31.69
CA GLN A 240 2.72 23.31 31.61
C GLN A 240 1.50 23.96 30.94
N PRO A 241 1.18 25.23 31.26
CA PRO A 241 0.28 26.01 30.43
C PRO A 241 0.84 26.10 29.00
N HIS A 242 0.00 25.81 28.01
CA HIS A 242 0.36 26.03 26.61
C HIS A 242 -0.85 26.65 25.88
N PRO A 243 -0.62 27.42 24.79
CA PRO A 243 -1.70 27.92 23.96
C PRO A 243 -2.58 26.76 23.48
N LEU A 244 -3.90 26.96 23.52
CA LEU A 244 -4.83 26.01 22.92
C LEU A 244 -4.50 25.90 21.42
N PRO A 245 -4.24 24.69 20.89
CA PRO A 245 -4.09 24.49 19.46
C PRO A 245 -5.32 24.99 18.70
N ALA A 246 -5.16 25.30 17.41
CA ALA A 246 -6.32 25.61 16.57
C ALA A 246 -7.34 24.46 16.62
N VAL A 247 -8.62 24.80 16.74
CA VAL A 247 -9.68 23.80 16.82
C VAL A 247 -10.17 23.50 15.41
N ILE A 248 -10.00 22.26 14.98
CA ILE A 248 -10.59 21.72 13.76
C ILE A 248 -11.85 20.95 14.20
N LEU A 249 -13.01 21.40 13.74
CA LEU A 249 -14.28 20.74 14.04
C LEU A 249 -14.50 19.56 13.09
N ASP A 250 -15.15 18.51 13.60
CA ASP A 250 -15.63 17.40 12.79
C ASP A 250 -16.55 17.91 11.69
N LYS A 251 -16.34 17.39 10.48
CA LYS A 251 -17.18 17.73 9.33
C LYS A 251 -18.61 17.20 9.49
N VAL A 252 -19.60 17.98 9.06
CA VAL A 252 -21.02 17.67 9.17
C VAL A 252 -21.59 17.21 7.83
N ALA A 253 -22.25 16.04 7.81
CA ALA A 253 -22.93 15.52 6.62
C ALA A 253 -24.06 16.45 6.14
N GLY A 254 -24.10 16.70 4.82
CA GLY A 254 -25.03 17.65 4.19
C GLY A 254 -24.64 19.12 4.31
N VAL A 255 -23.56 19.43 5.04
CA VAL A 255 -23.00 20.79 5.16
C VAL A 255 -21.59 20.82 4.58
N ASP A 256 -20.69 20.04 5.17
CA ASP A 256 -19.27 19.96 4.79
C ASP A 256 -18.96 18.75 3.91
N LEU A 257 -19.80 17.70 3.99
CA LEU A 257 -19.66 16.43 3.28
C LEU A 257 -20.94 16.08 2.53
N ASP A 258 -20.80 15.36 1.41
CA ASP A 258 -21.97 14.83 0.72
C ASP A 258 -22.72 13.82 1.61
N GLN A 259 -24.01 14.08 1.83
CA GLN A 259 -24.83 13.27 2.73
C GLN A 259 -25.06 11.83 2.22
N ASN A 260 -25.12 11.63 0.90
CA ASN A 260 -25.31 10.31 0.31
C ASN A 260 -24.05 9.48 0.46
N LEU A 261 -22.87 10.06 0.18
CA LEU A 261 -21.60 9.37 0.39
C LEU A 261 -21.41 8.94 1.86
N VAL A 262 -21.78 9.81 2.82
CA VAL A 262 -21.74 9.48 4.24
C VAL A 262 -22.70 8.33 4.57
N LYS A 263 -23.93 8.39 4.06
CA LYS A 263 -24.95 7.36 4.27
C LYS A 263 -24.54 6.00 3.70
N ASP A 264 -23.92 5.99 2.54
CA ASP A 264 -23.51 4.78 1.83
C ASP A 264 -22.13 4.27 2.31
N VAL A 265 -21.51 4.98 3.26
CA VAL A 265 -20.24 4.63 3.92
C VAL A 265 -19.09 4.54 2.90
N VAL A 266 -19.07 5.51 1.99
CA VAL A 266 -18.05 5.64 0.95
C VAL A 266 -17.40 7.02 1.01
N GLY A 267 -16.15 7.10 0.56
CA GLY A 267 -15.51 8.36 0.16
C GLY A 267 -15.18 8.30 -1.34
N VAL A 268 -14.43 9.27 -1.83
CA VAL A 268 -14.06 9.40 -3.25
C VAL A 268 -12.55 9.49 -3.39
N ILE A 269 -12.02 8.72 -4.33
CA ILE A 269 -10.66 8.91 -4.85
C ILE A 269 -10.76 9.65 -6.18
N ASP A 270 -10.04 10.76 -6.29
CA ASP A 270 -9.95 11.62 -7.48
C ASP A 270 -8.49 11.72 -7.93
N ILE A 271 -8.14 11.04 -9.01
CA ILE A 271 -6.79 11.01 -9.59
C ILE A 271 -6.83 11.79 -10.91
N ARG A 272 -5.99 12.83 -11.02
CA ARG A 272 -5.98 13.65 -12.25
C ARG A 272 -5.50 12.87 -13.45
N SER A 273 -4.45 12.05 -13.32
CA SER A 273 -4.11 11.04 -14.34
C SER A 273 -3.24 9.93 -13.78
N VAL A 274 -3.54 8.67 -14.11
CA VAL A 274 -2.65 7.52 -13.83
C VAL A 274 -1.37 7.50 -14.66
N TYR A 275 -1.25 8.43 -15.62
CA TYR A 275 -0.03 8.65 -16.40
C TYR A 275 0.86 9.75 -15.82
N ASP A 276 0.35 10.57 -14.90
CA ASP A 276 1.15 11.47 -14.09
C ASP A 276 1.91 10.61 -13.06
N ILE A 277 3.23 10.49 -13.24
CA ILE A 277 4.12 9.77 -12.31
C ILE A 277 5.08 10.79 -11.73
N ASP A 278 4.94 11.05 -10.44
CA ASP A 278 5.75 12.02 -9.72
C ASP A 278 5.77 13.43 -10.34
N GLY A 279 4.63 13.88 -10.89
CA GLY A 279 4.49 15.18 -11.55
C GLY A 279 4.94 15.19 -13.01
N MET A 280 5.26 14.02 -13.58
CA MET A 280 5.72 13.87 -14.96
C MET A 280 4.73 13.08 -15.81
N ASP A 281 4.47 13.55 -17.03
CA ASP A 281 3.68 12.81 -18.02
C ASP A 281 4.47 11.60 -18.53
N THR A 282 3.98 10.40 -18.21
CA THR A 282 4.55 9.12 -18.67
C THR A 282 3.71 8.40 -19.72
N ALA A 283 2.64 9.04 -20.21
CA ALA A 283 1.88 8.50 -21.33
C ALA A 283 2.74 8.50 -22.60
N ASN A 284 2.48 7.55 -23.50
CA ASN A 284 3.17 7.47 -24.78
C ASN A 284 2.21 7.88 -25.92
N PRO A 285 2.47 8.98 -26.66
CA PRO A 285 3.59 9.92 -26.48
C PRO A 285 3.36 11.00 -25.41
N ASN A 286 2.10 11.23 -24.98
CA ASN A 286 1.71 12.16 -23.90
C ASN A 286 0.21 12.03 -23.60
N ILE A 287 -0.26 12.56 -22.47
CA ILE A 287 -1.65 12.49 -22.00
C ILE A 287 -2.65 13.08 -23.01
N PRO A 288 -2.45 14.28 -23.60
CA PRO A 288 -3.34 14.80 -24.64
C PRO A 288 -3.54 13.87 -25.83
N THR A 289 -2.50 13.11 -26.21
CA THR A 289 -2.57 12.18 -27.34
C THR A 289 -3.30 10.89 -26.96
N VAL A 290 -3.15 10.41 -25.72
CA VAL A 290 -3.87 9.23 -25.22
C VAL A 290 -5.35 9.53 -24.95
N ALA A 291 -5.66 10.76 -24.55
CA ALA A 291 -7.02 11.26 -24.33
C ALA A 291 -7.85 11.38 -25.62
N ASP A 292 -7.18 11.60 -26.75
CA ASP A 292 -7.79 11.83 -28.06
C ASP A 292 -8.04 10.50 -28.78
N SER A 293 -9.30 10.09 -28.89
CA SER A 293 -9.72 8.80 -29.45
C SER A 293 -9.37 8.60 -30.93
N ALA A 294 -9.19 9.69 -31.69
CA ALA A 294 -8.78 9.61 -33.09
C ALA A 294 -7.27 9.36 -33.23
N LYS A 295 -6.47 9.73 -32.23
CA LYS A 295 -5.01 9.52 -32.20
C LYS A 295 -4.64 8.23 -31.49
N THR A 296 -5.31 7.94 -30.36
CA THR A 296 -5.14 6.71 -29.60
C THR A 296 -6.48 5.99 -29.55
N PRO A 297 -6.71 5.01 -30.44
CA PRO A 297 -7.94 4.24 -30.42
C PRO A 297 -8.19 3.63 -29.03
N PRO A 298 -9.45 3.57 -28.55
CA PRO A 298 -9.73 3.11 -27.18
C PRO A 298 -9.15 1.73 -26.83
N GLY A 299 -9.07 0.82 -27.83
CA GLY A 299 -8.47 -0.50 -27.67
C GLY A 299 -6.95 -0.52 -27.46
N GLN A 300 -6.25 0.56 -27.80
CA GLN A 300 -4.80 0.71 -27.68
C GLN A 300 -4.37 1.47 -26.40
N ARG A 301 -5.33 1.98 -25.61
CA ARG A 301 -5.03 2.64 -24.34
C ARG A 301 -4.42 1.63 -23.35
N PRO A 302 -3.25 1.91 -22.76
CA PRO A 302 -2.58 0.94 -21.89
C PRO A 302 -3.26 0.77 -20.52
N ALA A 303 -3.75 1.86 -19.91
CA ALA A 303 -4.51 1.81 -18.66
C ALA A 303 -6.01 1.80 -18.99
N ARG A 304 -6.73 0.82 -18.46
CA ARG A 304 -8.15 0.59 -18.78
C ARG A 304 -9.05 0.55 -17.57
N PHE A 305 -8.58 -0.01 -16.47
CA PHE A 305 -9.34 -0.13 -15.24
C PHE A 305 -8.49 0.17 -14.03
N ILE A 306 -9.13 0.62 -12.96
CA ILE A 306 -8.56 0.66 -11.62
C ILE A 306 -9.23 -0.44 -10.78
N ARG A 307 -8.44 -1.14 -9.96
CA ARG A 307 -8.92 -2.13 -9.00
C ARG A 307 -8.64 -1.68 -7.58
N LEU A 308 -9.65 -1.84 -6.74
CA LEU A 308 -9.61 -1.57 -5.31
C LEU A 308 -9.27 -2.87 -4.56
N GLU A 309 -8.16 -2.89 -3.83
CA GLU A 309 -7.70 -4.07 -3.07
C GLU A 309 -7.65 -3.72 -1.59
N LYS A 310 -8.34 -4.49 -0.75
CA LYS A 310 -8.42 -4.28 0.69
C LYS A 310 -7.48 -5.23 1.43
N ALA A 311 -6.84 -4.71 2.46
CA ALA A 311 -6.14 -5.55 3.42
C ALA A 311 -7.10 -6.39 4.27
N VAL A 312 -6.80 -7.67 4.45
CA VAL A 312 -7.50 -8.52 5.41
C VAL A 312 -6.70 -8.55 6.70
N SER A 313 -7.27 -7.93 7.74
CA SER A 313 -6.68 -7.93 9.06
C SER A 313 -6.65 -9.35 9.63
N ILE A 314 -5.48 -9.79 10.06
CA ILE A 314 -5.30 -11.10 10.66
C ILE A 314 -5.74 -11.05 12.12
N PRO A 315 -6.69 -11.90 12.56
CA PRO A 315 -7.15 -11.89 13.93
C PRO A 315 -6.07 -12.37 14.90
N ASP A 316 -6.27 -12.09 16.20
CA ASP A 316 -5.42 -12.65 17.24
C ASP A 316 -5.45 -14.19 17.20
N ARG A 317 -4.32 -14.83 17.54
CA ARG A 317 -4.18 -16.28 17.61
C ARG A 317 -5.14 -16.94 18.62
N THR A 318 -5.67 -16.18 19.58
CA THR A 318 -6.73 -16.67 20.48
C THR A 318 -8.09 -16.79 19.81
N ILE A 319 -8.32 -16.12 18.68
CA ILE A 319 -9.55 -16.18 17.89
C ILE A 319 -9.40 -17.23 16.79
N VAL A 320 -8.36 -17.11 15.95
CA VAL A 320 -8.00 -18.12 14.94
C VAL A 320 -6.48 -18.23 14.88
N ASN A 321 -5.95 -19.42 15.19
CA ASN A 321 -4.52 -19.71 15.11
C ASN A 321 -4.14 -20.27 13.74
N LEU A 322 -4.00 -19.38 12.75
CA LEU A 322 -3.71 -19.77 11.36
C LEU A 322 -2.36 -20.49 11.23
N SER A 323 -2.35 -21.56 10.44
CA SER A 323 -1.10 -22.19 9.96
C SER A 323 -0.47 -21.30 8.88
N PRO A 324 0.88 -21.27 8.73
CA PRO A 324 1.53 -20.62 7.60
C PRO A 324 0.98 -21.05 6.23
N ALA A 325 0.47 -22.28 6.12
CA ALA A 325 -0.16 -22.81 4.91
C ALA A 325 -1.44 -22.05 4.48
N ALA A 326 -2.08 -21.31 5.39
CA ALA A 326 -3.25 -20.50 5.06
C ALA A 326 -2.90 -19.34 4.11
N PHE A 327 -1.68 -18.83 4.17
CA PHE A 327 -1.21 -17.73 3.33
C PHE A 327 -0.63 -18.24 2.02
N GLY A 328 0.22 -19.27 2.07
CA GLY A 328 0.84 -19.89 0.90
C GLY A 328 2.02 -19.09 0.33
N ALA A 329 1.91 -18.58 -0.90
CA ALA A 329 2.95 -17.87 -1.64
C ALA A 329 3.11 -16.39 -1.23
N SER A 330 2.26 -15.92 -0.33
CA SER A 330 2.36 -14.62 0.34
C SER A 330 2.39 -14.81 1.87
N ASP A 331 2.63 -13.72 2.59
CA ASP A 331 2.59 -13.62 4.06
C ASP A 331 1.45 -12.72 4.55
N TYR A 332 0.54 -12.34 3.66
CA TYR A 332 -0.60 -11.47 3.90
C TYR A 332 -1.86 -12.04 3.24
N MET A 333 -3.02 -11.49 3.62
CA MET A 333 -4.30 -11.75 2.97
C MET A 333 -4.94 -10.48 2.38
N LEU A 334 -5.52 -10.56 1.18
CA LEU A 334 -6.19 -9.45 0.48
C LEU A 334 -7.52 -9.88 -0.14
N GLU A 335 -8.44 -8.92 -0.22
CA GLU A 335 -9.71 -9.03 -0.95
C GLU A 335 -9.79 -7.95 -2.02
N ILE A 336 -10.60 -8.17 -3.05
CA ILE A 336 -10.88 -7.13 -4.05
C ILE A 336 -12.25 -6.51 -3.74
N MET A 337 -12.30 -5.18 -3.64
CA MET A 337 -13.53 -4.44 -3.33
C MET A 337 -14.31 -4.08 -4.60
N GLY A 338 -13.63 -3.94 -5.74
CA GLY A 338 -14.29 -3.62 -7.00
C GLY A 338 -13.34 -3.04 -8.05
N TYR A 339 -13.95 -2.67 -9.16
CA TYR A 339 -13.33 -2.17 -10.38
C TYR A 339 -14.08 -0.96 -10.90
N ALA A 340 -13.36 -0.08 -11.57
CA ALA A 340 -13.94 1.01 -12.35
C ALA A 340 -13.11 1.27 -13.61
N PRO A 341 -13.72 1.77 -14.69
CA PRO A 341 -12.98 2.18 -15.88
C PRO A 341 -12.11 3.39 -15.60
N ILE A 342 -10.99 3.49 -16.32
CA ILE A 342 -10.13 4.67 -16.37
C ILE A 342 -10.48 5.47 -17.63
N GLU A 343 -10.60 6.79 -17.47
CA GLU A 343 -10.96 7.68 -18.58
C GLU A 343 -9.82 7.84 -19.60
N PRO A 344 -10.09 8.34 -20.82
CA PRO A 344 -9.06 8.41 -21.87
C PRO A 344 -7.81 9.21 -21.49
N ASP A 345 -7.94 10.30 -20.75
CA ASP A 345 -6.80 11.09 -20.23
C ASP A 345 -6.10 10.44 -19.02
N GLY A 346 -6.53 9.25 -18.62
CA GLY A 346 -6.02 8.52 -17.45
C GLY A 346 -6.64 8.96 -16.13
N SER A 347 -7.59 9.90 -16.12
CA SER A 347 -8.24 10.34 -14.89
C SER A 347 -9.18 9.28 -14.32
N VAL A 348 -9.36 9.35 -13.00
CA VAL A 348 -10.20 8.46 -12.22
C VAL A 348 -10.93 9.29 -11.19
N GLN A 349 -12.25 9.18 -11.11
CA GLN A 349 -13.00 9.68 -9.96
C GLN A 349 -13.99 8.59 -9.59
N ILE A 350 -13.86 7.97 -8.42
CA ILE A 350 -14.68 6.80 -8.05
C ILE A 350 -15.00 6.78 -6.56
N GLU A 351 -16.12 6.17 -6.21
CA GLU A 351 -16.41 5.83 -4.84
C GLU A 351 -15.47 4.71 -4.36
N VAL A 352 -15.08 4.78 -3.09
CA VAL A 352 -14.33 3.73 -2.41
C VAL A 352 -14.93 3.51 -1.02
N PRO A 353 -14.93 2.26 -0.50
CA PRO A 353 -15.38 2.01 0.86
C PRO A 353 -14.60 2.84 1.88
N ALA A 354 -15.30 3.53 2.77
CA ALA A 354 -14.69 4.32 3.83
C ALA A 354 -14.26 3.47 5.02
N ASN A 355 -13.37 4.00 5.87
CA ASN A 355 -12.91 3.38 7.11
C ASN A 355 -12.28 1.99 6.93
N VAL A 356 -11.60 1.76 5.80
CA VAL A 356 -10.84 0.54 5.54
C VAL A 356 -9.47 0.90 4.96
N ALA A 357 -8.46 0.08 5.24
CA ALA A 357 -7.18 0.14 4.53
C ALA A 357 -7.30 -0.51 3.15
N PHE A 358 -6.98 0.25 2.12
CA PHE A 358 -6.98 -0.25 0.75
C PHE A 358 -5.80 0.28 -0.05
N ARG A 359 -5.56 -0.36 -1.19
CA ARG A 359 -4.60 0.07 -2.20
C ARG A 359 -5.22 0.00 -3.59
N LEU A 360 -4.58 0.66 -4.55
CA LEU A 360 -5.06 0.78 -5.92
C LEU A 360 -4.13 0.05 -6.89
N SER A 361 -4.72 -0.57 -7.91
CA SER A 361 -3.99 -1.19 -9.02
C SER A 361 -4.51 -0.67 -10.36
N VAL A 362 -3.61 -0.18 -11.21
CA VAL A 362 -3.92 0.17 -12.61
C VAL A 362 -3.80 -1.08 -13.47
N LEU A 363 -4.83 -1.34 -14.29
CA LEU A 363 -5.00 -2.56 -15.06
C LEU A 363 -5.07 -2.32 -16.58
N ASP A 364 -4.67 -3.33 -17.35
CA ASP A 364 -4.86 -3.39 -18.81
C ASP A 364 -6.28 -3.86 -19.20
N ALA A 365 -6.51 -4.02 -20.51
CA ALA A 365 -7.77 -4.50 -21.09
C ALA A 365 -8.14 -5.95 -20.67
N ASN A 366 -7.20 -6.73 -20.15
CA ASN A 366 -7.42 -8.08 -19.64
C ASN A 366 -7.63 -8.08 -18.12
N ALA A 367 -7.83 -6.91 -17.51
CA ALA A 367 -7.94 -6.72 -16.06
C ALA A 367 -6.67 -7.13 -15.27
N ARG A 368 -5.50 -7.12 -15.91
CA ARG A 368 -4.23 -7.50 -15.27
C ARG A 368 -3.47 -6.25 -14.87
N ARG A 369 -2.86 -6.26 -13.68
CA ARG A 369 -2.07 -5.12 -13.21
C ARG A 369 -0.89 -4.85 -14.14
N ILE A 370 -0.69 -3.59 -14.51
CA ILE A 370 0.40 -3.16 -15.42
C ILE A 370 1.57 -2.46 -14.72
N ARG A 371 1.40 -2.09 -13.45
CA ARG A 371 2.46 -1.51 -12.60
C ARG A 371 2.70 -2.40 -11.39
N SER A 372 3.73 -2.09 -10.61
CA SER A 372 3.90 -2.70 -9.28
C SER A 372 2.71 -2.40 -8.37
N ALA A 373 2.46 -3.27 -7.40
CA ALA A 373 1.46 -2.98 -6.37
C ALA A 373 1.86 -1.72 -5.57
N GLN A 374 0.87 -0.93 -5.18
CA GLN A 374 1.07 0.19 -4.26
C GLN A 374 1.46 -0.37 -2.88
N GLY A 375 2.55 0.16 -2.32
CA GLY A 375 3.14 -0.29 -1.05
C GLY A 375 2.72 0.57 0.14
N VAL A 376 1.54 1.17 0.14
CA VAL A 376 1.00 1.96 1.26
C VAL A 376 -0.50 1.72 1.36
N TRP A 377 -1.03 1.75 2.59
CA TRP A 377 -2.47 1.69 2.84
C TRP A 377 -3.09 3.07 2.80
N LEU A 378 -3.93 3.30 1.78
CA LEU A 378 -4.84 4.43 1.73
C LEU A 378 -6.05 4.17 2.62
N GLN A 379 -6.70 5.26 3.01
CA GLN A 379 -8.00 5.27 3.67
C GLN A 379 -8.76 6.53 3.27
N VAL A 380 -10.07 6.50 3.43
CA VAL A 380 -10.93 7.69 3.36
C VAL A 380 -11.96 7.61 4.49
N LYS A 381 -12.43 8.76 4.96
CA LYS A 381 -13.62 8.86 5.81
C LYS A 381 -14.88 8.93 4.94
N PRO A 382 -16.06 8.57 5.49
CA PRO A 382 -17.32 8.71 4.76
C PRO A 382 -17.52 10.15 4.28
N GLY A 383 -17.87 10.34 3.01
CA GLY A 383 -18.06 11.64 2.36
C GLY A 383 -16.77 12.38 1.99
N GLU A 384 -15.60 11.89 2.38
CA GLU A 384 -14.33 12.53 2.06
C GLU A 384 -13.97 12.37 0.58
N VAL A 385 -13.44 13.43 -0.03
CA VAL A 385 -12.82 13.39 -1.36
C VAL A 385 -11.31 13.55 -1.19
N VAL A 386 -10.55 12.50 -1.50
CA VAL A 386 -9.09 12.54 -1.52
C VAL A 386 -8.62 12.74 -2.95
N LYS A 387 -7.82 13.80 -3.16
CA LYS A 387 -7.30 14.17 -4.48
C LYS A 387 -5.84 13.80 -4.65
N CYS A 388 -5.51 13.21 -5.79
CA CYS A 388 -4.17 12.82 -6.20
C CYS A 388 -3.87 13.46 -7.57
N ASN A 389 -2.66 14.00 -7.74
CA ASN A 389 -2.20 14.38 -9.08
C ASN A 389 -2.09 13.14 -9.98
N GLY A 390 -1.45 12.10 -9.47
CA GLY A 390 -1.21 10.88 -10.22
C GLY A 390 -0.73 9.72 -9.36
N CYS A 391 -0.03 8.79 -10.00
CA CYS A 391 0.63 7.67 -9.32
C CYS A 391 2.10 8.02 -9.01
N HIS A 392 2.78 7.15 -8.27
CA HIS A 392 4.20 7.33 -7.95
C HIS A 392 5.03 6.19 -8.54
N GLN A 393 6.30 6.43 -8.83
CA GLN A 393 7.23 5.33 -9.03
C GLN A 393 7.58 4.74 -7.66
N PRO A 394 7.49 3.42 -7.44
CA PRO A 394 7.98 2.85 -6.20
C PRO A 394 9.47 3.16 -6.08
N ALA A 395 9.88 3.68 -4.92
CA ALA A 395 11.28 3.72 -4.57
C ALA A 395 11.84 2.30 -4.72
N ALA A 396 12.88 2.12 -5.55
CA ALA A 396 13.56 0.82 -5.73
C ALA A 396 14.05 0.25 -4.39
N ALA A 397 14.22 1.12 -3.39
CA ALA A 397 14.19 0.83 -1.97
C ALA A 397 13.62 2.07 -1.25
N GLN A 398 12.79 1.91 -0.20
CA GLN A 398 12.94 2.84 0.95
C GLN A 398 14.44 2.76 1.25
N ASN A 399 15.19 3.88 1.26
CA ASN A 399 16.67 3.91 1.46
C ASN A 399 17.55 4.11 0.21
N VAL A 400 17.09 4.82 -0.83
CA VAL A 400 18.06 5.34 -1.83
C VAL A 400 18.91 6.43 -1.15
N PRO A 401 20.26 6.39 -1.20
CA PRO A 401 21.09 7.43 -0.63
C PRO A 401 20.65 8.81 -1.14
N ALA A 402 20.58 9.79 -0.23
CA ALA A 402 20.34 11.18 -0.60
C ALA A 402 21.37 11.61 -1.66
N CYS A 403 20.91 12.32 -2.70
CA CYS A 403 21.77 12.78 -3.77
C CYS A 403 22.84 13.73 -3.21
N THR A 404 24.11 13.31 -3.27
CA THR A 404 25.23 14.06 -2.71
C THR A 404 25.76 15.14 -3.66
N THR A 405 25.21 15.25 -4.88
CA THR A 405 25.71 16.18 -5.91
C THR A 405 24.62 17.20 -6.29
N PRO A 406 24.87 18.51 -6.11
CA PRO A 406 23.99 19.56 -6.61
C PRO A 406 23.77 19.46 -8.12
N GLY A 407 22.50 19.39 -8.56
CA GLY A 407 22.12 19.42 -9.98
C GLY A 407 21.95 18.05 -10.67
N GLN A 408 22.05 16.93 -9.95
CA GLN A 408 21.72 15.61 -10.51
C GLN A 408 20.19 15.42 -10.61
N VAL A 409 19.68 15.08 -11.81
CA VAL A 409 18.34 14.49 -11.94
C VAL A 409 18.42 13.06 -11.43
N CYS A 410 18.04 12.88 -10.18
CA CYS A 410 18.10 11.58 -9.54
C CYS A 410 16.90 10.73 -9.97
N PRO A 411 17.07 9.43 -10.27
CA PRO A 411 15.97 8.48 -10.26
C PRO A 411 15.61 8.18 -8.79
N THR A 412 15.21 9.20 -8.03
CA THR A 412 14.74 9.08 -6.65
C THR A 412 13.23 9.17 -6.68
N ALA A 413 12.55 8.14 -6.19
CA ALA A 413 11.11 8.19 -5.97
C ALA A 413 10.81 9.38 -5.07
N HIS A 414 10.17 10.40 -5.64
CA HIS A 414 9.64 11.49 -4.86
C HIS A 414 8.59 10.93 -3.92
N SER A 415 8.68 11.27 -2.64
CA SER A 415 7.62 10.94 -1.71
C SER A 415 6.31 11.55 -2.18
N HIS A 416 5.22 10.82 -1.94
CA HIS A 416 3.84 11.15 -2.29
C HIS A 416 2.97 11.13 -1.03
N GLY A 417 1.68 11.42 -1.21
CA GLY A 417 0.70 11.31 -0.12
C GLY A 417 0.60 12.58 0.72
N ARG A 418 1.06 13.72 0.20
CA ARG A 418 0.83 15.05 0.78
C ARG A 418 0.49 16.03 -0.33
N GLN A 419 -0.49 16.90 -0.10
CA GLN A 419 -0.86 17.94 -1.03
C GLN A 419 0.31 18.93 -1.21
N GLY A 420 0.50 19.42 -2.43
CA GLY A 420 1.48 20.46 -2.73
C GLY A 420 2.93 19.98 -2.80
N LEU A 421 3.17 18.68 -3.01
CA LEU A 421 4.53 18.16 -3.23
C LEU A 421 5.09 18.51 -4.61
N PHE A 422 4.26 18.49 -5.65
CA PHE A 422 4.62 18.83 -7.03
C PHE A 422 3.37 19.28 -7.80
N ALA A 423 3.58 19.95 -8.94
CA ALA A 423 2.50 20.28 -9.86
C ALA A 423 2.00 19.02 -10.58
N SER A 424 0.72 18.96 -10.90
CA SER A 424 0.21 17.87 -11.75
C SER A 424 0.74 18.02 -13.17
N ALA A 425 1.08 16.89 -13.79
CA ALA A 425 1.41 16.80 -15.21
C ALA A 425 0.18 17.06 -16.11
N TRP A 426 -1.04 16.89 -15.58
CA TRP A 426 -2.28 17.05 -16.33
C TRP A 426 -3.18 18.14 -15.75
N ALA A 427 -3.19 19.28 -16.44
CA ALA A 427 -4.02 20.44 -16.08
C ALA A 427 -5.51 20.26 -16.41
N GLY A 428 -5.90 19.21 -17.15
CA GLY A 428 -7.27 19.02 -17.61
C GLY A 428 -7.65 19.94 -18.77
N ALA A 429 -8.93 20.19 -18.96
CA ALA A 429 -9.46 21.02 -20.03
C ALA A 429 -8.96 22.47 -19.92
N ALA A 430 -8.35 22.99 -20.98
CA ALA A 430 -7.81 24.35 -20.99
C ALA A 430 -8.89 25.44 -20.90
N VAL A 431 -10.07 25.18 -21.47
CA VAL A 431 -11.20 26.13 -21.53
C VAL A 431 -12.49 25.38 -21.22
N GLY A 432 -13.32 25.93 -20.33
CA GLY A 432 -14.62 25.37 -20.01
C GLY A 432 -15.63 25.54 -21.15
N GLY A 433 -16.54 24.59 -21.30
CA GLY A 433 -17.57 24.60 -22.33
C GLY A 433 -17.11 24.05 -23.69
N VAL A 434 -15.84 23.67 -23.83
CA VAL A 434 -15.28 23.08 -25.04
C VAL A 434 -15.11 21.57 -24.83
N PRO A 435 -15.73 20.70 -25.66
CA PRO A 435 -15.52 19.25 -25.56
C PRO A 435 -14.05 18.87 -25.74
N PHE A 436 -13.63 17.77 -25.13
CA PHE A 436 -12.32 17.18 -25.44
C PHE A 436 -12.28 16.76 -26.93
N PRO A 437 -11.09 16.77 -27.58
CA PRO A 437 -10.97 16.41 -28.99
C PRO A 437 -11.61 15.05 -29.33
N HIS A 438 -12.39 15.02 -30.41
CA HIS A 438 -13.08 13.82 -30.93
C HIS A 438 -14.01 13.11 -29.92
N THR A 439 -14.53 13.87 -28.95
CA THR A 439 -15.55 13.40 -28.02
C THR A 439 -16.95 13.92 -28.35
N ILE A 440 -17.97 13.25 -27.83
CA ILE A 440 -19.39 13.63 -28.00
C ILE A 440 -19.59 15.07 -27.51
N ALA A 441 -19.94 15.97 -28.44
CA ALA A 441 -19.96 17.41 -28.21
C ALA A 441 -21.30 17.99 -27.74
N ALA A 442 -22.41 17.23 -27.80
CA ALA A 442 -23.73 17.70 -27.36
C ALA A 442 -24.69 16.54 -27.04
N GLY A 443 -25.75 16.85 -26.29
CA GLY A 443 -26.83 15.91 -25.95
C GLY A 443 -26.59 15.11 -24.66
N PRO A 444 -27.46 14.14 -24.35
CA PRO A 444 -27.43 13.40 -23.07
C PRO A 444 -26.17 12.59 -22.79
N GLY A 445 -25.32 12.35 -23.80
CA GLY A 445 -24.03 11.65 -23.67
C GLY A 445 -22.81 12.56 -23.69
N ALA A 446 -22.99 13.89 -23.68
CA ALA A 446 -21.87 14.83 -23.73
C ALA A 446 -21.40 15.22 -22.33
N PHE A 447 -20.14 14.92 -22.02
CA PHE A 447 -19.48 15.33 -20.78
C PHE A 447 -18.63 16.58 -21.01
N ILE A 448 -19.31 17.72 -21.15
CA ILE A 448 -18.63 19.00 -21.44
C ILE A 448 -17.89 19.49 -20.20
N PRO A 449 -16.56 19.68 -20.23
CA PRO A 449 -15.78 20.04 -19.06
C PRO A 449 -15.90 21.53 -18.70
N GLN A 450 -15.65 21.85 -17.44
CA GLN A 450 -15.26 23.19 -17.00
C GLN A 450 -13.74 23.36 -17.13
N ALA A 451 -13.25 24.60 -17.10
CA ALA A 451 -11.82 24.86 -17.16
C ALA A 451 -11.10 24.17 -15.98
N GLY A 452 -10.04 23.41 -16.27
CA GLY A 452 -9.26 22.64 -15.30
C GLY A 452 -9.78 21.22 -15.03
N GLU A 453 -11.01 20.87 -15.45
CA GLU A 453 -11.55 19.53 -15.23
C GLU A 453 -10.84 18.50 -16.11
N THR A 454 -10.50 17.37 -15.51
CA THR A 454 -10.16 16.14 -16.23
C THR A 454 -11.41 15.50 -16.83
N MET A 455 -11.22 14.49 -17.70
CA MET A 455 -12.36 13.75 -18.26
C MET A 455 -13.19 13.09 -17.14
N GLY A 456 -12.55 12.54 -16.11
CA GLY A 456 -13.19 11.92 -14.95
C GLY A 456 -13.99 12.92 -14.13
N GLU A 457 -13.40 14.07 -13.78
CA GLU A 457 -14.12 15.15 -13.07
C GLU A 457 -15.33 15.64 -13.87
N ALA A 458 -15.17 15.84 -15.19
CA ALA A 458 -16.26 16.30 -16.06
C ALA A 458 -17.40 15.27 -16.18
N ARG A 459 -17.06 14.00 -16.42
CA ARG A 459 -18.04 12.91 -16.48
C ARG A 459 -18.82 12.81 -15.18
N MET A 460 -18.12 12.96 -14.06
CA MET A 460 -18.76 12.76 -12.78
C MET A 460 -19.65 13.89 -12.35
N ARG A 461 -19.23 15.14 -12.54
CA ARG A 461 -20.10 16.29 -12.34
C ARG A 461 -21.40 16.15 -13.13
N VAL A 462 -21.32 15.70 -14.38
CA VAL A 462 -22.51 15.49 -15.23
C VAL A 462 -23.35 14.31 -14.75
N SER A 463 -22.73 13.19 -14.33
CA SER A 463 -23.44 12.04 -13.75
C SER A 463 -24.17 12.41 -12.45
N CYS A 464 -23.52 13.13 -11.55
CA CYS A 464 -24.12 13.62 -10.31
C CYS A 464 -25.32 14.55 -10.54
N ALA A 465 -25.30 15.33 -11.62
CA ALA A 465 -26.41 16.22 -11.96
C ALA A 465 -27.58 15.52 -12.66
N ASN A 466 -27.31 14.50 -13.49
CA ASN A 466 -28.27 14.03 -14.49
C ASN A 466 -28.64 12.53 -14.39
N ASP A 467 -27.79 11.70 -13.76
CA ASP A 467 -28.10 10.28 -13.62
C ASP A 467 -29.11 10.03 -12.49
N ASN A 468 -29.82 8.92 -12.59
CA ASN A 468 -30.66 8.39 -11.52
C ASN A 468 -30.27 6.93 -11.22
N PRO A 469 -29.76 6.62 -10.01
CA PRO A 469 -29.44 7.57 -8.94
C PRO A 469 -28.31 8.55 -9.33
N PRO A 470 -28.21 9.72 -8.67
CA PRO A 470 -27.09 10.65 -8.86
C PRO A 470 -25.74 9.97 -8.72
N CYS A 471 -24.74 10.45 -9.47
CA CYS A 471 -23.35 10.01 -9.40
C CYS A 471 -23.14 8.53 -9.76
N LYS A 472 -24.10 7.90 -10.45
CA LYS A 472 -24.05 6.48 -10.82
C LYS A 472 -22.75 6.05 -11.50
N GLN A 473 -22.07 6.95 -12.23
CA GLN A 473 -20.79 6.64 -12.89
C GLN A 473 -19.60 6.55 -11.92
N MET A 474 -19.73 7.03 -10.66
CA MET A 474 -18.71 6.88 -9.60
C MET A 474 -18.65 5.47 -9.05
N VAL A 475 -19.78 4.77 -9.09
CA VAL A 475 -20.01 3.53 -8.36
C VAL A 475 -19.21 2.40 -9.01
N PRO A 476 -18.24 1.78 -8.30
CA PRO A 476 -17.50 0.63 -8.80
C PRO A 476 -18.42 -0.59 -9.02
N GLY A 477 -17.88 -1.62 -9.65
CA GLY A 477 -18.53 -2.92 -9.75
C GLY A 477 -17.58 -4.06 -9.40
N VAL A 478 -18.12 -5.22 -9.03
CA VAL A 478 -17.30 -6.45 -8.93
C VAL A 478 -17.05 -7.10 -10.29
N ASN A 479 -17.61 -6.54 -11.37
CA ASN A 479 -17.39 -6.96 -12.74
C ASN A 479 -16.48 -5.97 -13.46
N VAL A 480 -15.68 -6.47 -14.41
CA VAL A 480 -14.83 -5.61 -15.24
C VAL A 480 -15.60 -5.28 -16.51
N THR A 481 -16.17 -4.07 -16.53
CA THR A 481 -17.02 -3.63 -17.63
C THR A 481 -16.57 -2.30 -18.20
N TYR A 482 -16.55 -2.21 -19.52
CA TYR A 482 -16.19 -1.00 -20.26
C TYR A 482 -17.22 -0.78 -21.37
N ALA A 483 -17.72 0.45 -21.44
CA ALA A 483 -18.42 0.99 -22.58
C ALA A 483 -17.73 2.29 -22.98
N ASP A 484 -17.54 2.52 -24.27
CA ASP A 484 -17.03 3.78 -24.76
C ASP A 484 -18.15 4.83 -24.73
N VAL A 485 -18.01 5.78 -23.83
CA VAL A 485 -18.96 6.89 -23.64
C VAL A 485 -18.39 8.23 -24.11
N TRP A 486 -17.17 8.24 -24.64
CA TRP A 486 -16.46 9.47 -25.00
C TRP A 486 -16.42 9.67 -26.50
N THR A 487 -16.06 8.64 -27.25
CA THR A 487 -15.77 8.77 -28.68
C THR A 487 -16.99 9.21 -29.47
N ASP A 488 -16.87 10.31 -30.22
CA ASP A 488 -17.89 10.71 -31.19
C ASP A 488 -17.83 9.78 -32.42
N PRO A 489 -18.86 8.95 -32.68
CA PRO A 489 -18.87 8.02 -33.81
C PRO A 489 -18.83 8.74 -35.17
N ALA A 490 -19.12 10.04 -35.24
CA ALA A 490 -18.97 10.83 -36.45
C ALA A 490 -17.51 11.20 -36.76
N GLN A 491 -16.61 11.09 -35.78
CA GLN A 491 -15.23 11.57 -35.88
C GLN A 491 -14.18 10.46 -35.71
N ALA A 492 -14.47 9.42 -34.92
CA ALA A 492 -13.59 8.27 -34.69
C ALA A 492 -14.40 7.00 -34.40
N THR A 493 -13.75 5.84 -34.45
CA THR A 493 -14.39 4.55 -34.19
C THR A 493 -14.51 4.29 -32.68
N PRO A 494 -15.74 4.15 -32.12
CA PRO A 494 -15.90 3.82 -30.72
C PRO A 494 -15.25 2.48 -30.35
N GLY A 495 -14.73 2.40 -29.14
CA GLY A 495 -14.10 1.20 -28.60
C GLY A 495 -15.09 0.06 -28.41
N ALA A 496 -14.65 -1.17 -28.69
CA ALA A 496 -15.42 -2.37 -28.39
C ALA A 496 -15.68 -2.49 -26.87
N PRO A 497 -16.88 -2.94 -26.46
CA PRO A 497 -17.17 -3.14 -25.06
C PRO A 497 -16.32 -4.26 -24.47
N ILE A 498 -15.98 -4.12 -23.18
CA ILE A 498 -15.38 -5.21 -22.39
C ILE A 498 -16.43 -5.60 -21.36
N ASN A 499 -16.68 -6.89 -21.21
CA ASN A 499 -17.69 -7.37 -20.27
C ASN A 499 -17.23 -8.69 -19.65
N TYR A 500 -16.35 -8.61 -18.67
CA TYR A 500 -15.96 -9.79 -17.89
C TYR A 500 -16.82 -9.84 -16.65
N ARG A 501 -17.85 -10.69 -16.67
CA ARG A 501 -18.77 -10.87 -15.55
C ARG A 501 -18.70 -12.28 -15.02
N TYR A 502 -18.94 -12.43 -13.71
CA TYR A 502 -19.00 -13.76 -13.10
C TYR A 502 -20.34 -14.47 -13.35
N ASP A 503 -21.41 -13.73 -13.63
CA ASP A 503 -22.75 -14.26 -13.94
C ASP A 503 -23.02 -14.40 -15.45
N ASP A 504 -21.98 -14.32 -16.29
CA ASP A 504 -22.13 -14.54 -17.73
C ASP A 504 -22.37 -16.02 -18.03
N ALA A 505 -23.61 -16.37 -18.40
CA ALA A 505 -23.99 -17.73 -18.76
C ALA A 505 -23.24 -18.30 -19.98
N THR A 506 -22.64 -17.45 -20.82
CA THR A 506 -21.82 -17.89 -21.96
C THR A 506 -20.38 -18.22 -21.56
N ASN A 507 -19.92 -17.73 -20.41
CA ASN A 507 -18.60 -17.97 -19.84
C ASN A 507 -18.71 -18.38 -18.36
N PRO A 508 -19.37 -19.51 -18.06
CA PRO A 508 -19.62 -19.92 -16.68
C PRO A 508 -18.32 -20.25 -15.95
N ILE A 509 -18.30 -19.99 -14.64
CA ILE A 509 -17.22 -20.43 -13.74
C ILE A 509 -17.78 -21.37 -12.68
N PRO A 510 -17.00 -22.34 -12.18
CA PRO A 510 -17.50 -23.36 -11.25
C PRO A 510 -17.87 -22.78 -9.87
N ALA A 511 -17.24 -21.69 -9.45
CA ALA A 511 -17.52 -21.01 -8.20
C ALA A 511 -17.32 -19.50 -8.35
N ILE A 512 -18.37 -18.71 -8.07
CA ILE A 512 -18.32 -17.25 -8.11
C ILE A 512 -17.73 -16.73 -6.79
N PRO A 513 -16.63 -15.95 -6.82
CA PRO A 513 -15.91 -15.52 -5.61
C PRO A 513 -16.57 -14.34 -4.87
N THR A 514 -17.87 -14.11 -5.06
CA THR A 514 -18.60 -13.00 -4.46
C THR A 514 -20.09 -13.33 -4.36
N THR A 515 -20.84 -12.53 -3.61
CA THR A 515 -22.28 -12.76 -3.42
C THR A 515 -23.08 -12.32 -4.66
N ALA A 516 -24.21 -12.98 -4.93
CA ALA A 516 -25.09 -12.64 -6.06
C ALA A 516 -25.58 -11.17 -6.02
N VAL A 517 -25.76 -10.60 -4.81
CA VAL A 517 -26.10 -9.19 -4.65
C VAL A 517 -24.97 -8.32 -5.18
N CYS A 518 -23.72 -8.57 -4.78
CA CYS A 518 -22.58 -7.79 -5.23
C CYS A 518 -22.31 -7.88 -6.74
N VAL A 519 -22.65 -9.00 -7.39
CA VAL A 519 -22.56 -9.14 -8.86
C VAL A 519 -23.49 -8.17 -9.60
N THR A 520 -24.63 -7.83 -9.00
CA THR A 520 -25.68 -7.03 -9.65
C THR A 520 -25.76 -5.59 -9.14
N ALA A 521 -25.47 -5.38 -7.86
CA ALA A 521 -25.49 -4.08 -7.19
C ALA A 521 -24.30 -4.00 -6.21
N TRP A 522 -23.36 -3.11 -6.52
CA TRP A 522 -22.23 -2.86 -5.65
C TRP A 522 -22.64 -2.06 -4.41
N ALA A 523 -21.98 -2.34 -3.29
CA ALA A 523 -22.08 -1.60 -2.04
C ALA A 523 -20.72 -1.61 -1.34
N ALA A 524 -20.50 -0.73 -0.37
CA ALA A 524 -19.21 -0.58 0.32
C ALA A 524 -18.68 -1.87 0.99
N ASN A 525 -19.55 -2.82 1.32
CA ASN A 525 -19.21 -4.12 1.91
C ASN A 525 -18.98 -5.24 0.87
N CYS A 526 -19.13 -4.97 -0.43
CA CYS A 526 -18.91 -5.98 -1.46
C CYS A 526 -17.45 -6.40 -1.55
N ARG A 527 -17.21 -7.71 -1.56
CA ARG A 527 -15.87 -8.31 -1.65
C ARG A 527 -15.86 -9.44 -2.67
N ILE A 528 -14.75 -9.54 -3.39
CA ILE A 528 -14.32 -10.74 -4.10
C ILE A 528 -13.27 -11.43 -3.22
N VAL A 529 -13.57 -12.66 -2.81
CA VAL A 529 -12.76 -13.50 -1.93
C VAL A 529 -12.36 -14.75 -2.70
N ILE A 530 -11.06 -14.97 -2.91
CA ILE A 530 -10.56 -16.05 -3.75
C ILE A 530 -9.73 -17.01 -2.91
N ASN A 531 -10.37 -18.05 -2.38
CA ASN A 531 -9.67 -19.17 -1.75
C ASN A 531 -9.27 -20.20 -2.81
N TYR A 532 -8.01 -20.62 -2.84
CA TYR A 532 -7.48 -21.52 -3.87
C TYR A 532 -8.26 -22.83 -3.99
N PRO A 533 -8.55 -23.58 -2.89
CA PRO A 533 -9.29 -24.83 -2.99
C PRO A 533 -10.69 -24.67 -3.57
N GLU A 534 -11.37 -23.57 -3.22
CA GLU A 534 -12.77 -23.37 -3.58
C GLU A 534 -12.93 -22.78 -4.99
N HIS A 535 -11.99 -21.96 -5.44
CA HIS A 535 -12.15 -21.18 -6.68
C HIS A 535 -11.18 -21.60 -7.78
N ILE A 536 -9.91 -21.79 -7.46
CA ILE A 536 -8.85 -22.03 -8.46
C ILE A 536 -8.70 -23.51 -8.77
N GLN A 537 -8.65 -24.37 -7.74
CA GLN A 537 -8.59 -25.81 -7.94
C GLN A 537 -9.77 -26.34 -8.76
N LYS A 538 -10.97 -25.79 -8.52
CA LYS A 538 -12.17 -26.16 -9.30
C LYS A 538 -12.06 -25.83 -10.78
N LEU A 539 -11.21 -24.88 -11.20
CA LEU A 539 -10.94 -24.65 -12.62
C LEU A 539 -10.21 -25.84 -13.24
N TRP A 540 -9.28 -26.45 -12.50
CA TRP A 540 -8.49 -27.58 -12.97
C TRP A 540 -9.30 -28.87 -13.02
N ASP A 541 -10.19 -29.04 -12.05
CA ASP A 541 -11.04 -30.22 -11.89
C ASP A 541 -12.33 -30.16 -12.74
N LEU A 542 -12.65 -29.01 -13.34
CA LEU A 542 -13.88 -28.83 -14.11
C LEU A 542 -13.87 -29.72 -15.36
N PRO A 543 -14.82 -30.65 -15.53
CA PRO A 543 -14.85 -31.54 -16.69
C PRO A 543 -14.95 -30.77 -18.02
N ARG A 544 -14.05 -31.08 -18.96
CA ARG A 544 -13.99 -30.46 -20.31
C ARG A 544 -14.07 -31.52 -21.40
N THR A 545 -15.19 -32.25 -21.41
CA THR A 545 -15.41 -33.34 -22.35
C THR A 545 -16.28 -32.89 -23.52
N GLY A 546 -16.09 -33.51 -24.68
CA GLY A 546 -16.92 -33.27 -25.84
C GLY A 546 -16.63 -34.21 -26.99
N MET A 547 -17.23 -33.94 -28.15
CA MET A 547 -17.08 -34.73 -29.37
C MET A 547 -16.71 -33.81 -30.53
N VAL A 548 -15.65 -34.12 -31.26
CA VAL A 548 -15.31 -33.47 -32.53
C VAL A 548 -15.20 -34.55 -33.61
N GLY A 549 -16.02 -34.44 -34.66
CA GLY A 549 -16.00 -35.43 -35.76
C GLY A 549 -16.29 -36.87 -35.34
N GLY A 550 -17.04 -37.08 -34.26
CA GLY A 550 -17.34 -38.41 -33.71
C GLY A 550 -16.26 -38.98 -32.77
N VAL A 551 -15.18 -38.24 -32.51
CA VAL A 551 -14.13 -38.62 -31.56
C VAL A 551 -14.35 -37.86 -30.25
N ALA A 552 -14.39 -38.60 -29.14
CA ALA A 552 -14.46 -38.02 -27.80
C ALA A 552 -13.13 -37.35 -27.45
N PHE A 553 -13.20 -36.16 -26.86
CA PHE A 553 -12.06 -35.51 -26.24
C PHE A 553 -12.37 -35.22 -24.77
N ASP A 554 -11.31 -35.13 -23.97
CA ASP A 554 -11.35 -34.68 -22.58
C ASP A 554 -10.15 -33.76 -22.34
N HIS A 555 -10.42 -32.47 -22.14
CA HIS A 555 -9.43 -31.44 -21.85
C HIS A 555 -9.42 -31.05 -20.35
N THR A 556 -9.97 -31.88 -19.48
CA THR A 556 -9.97 -31.63 -18.02
C THR A 556 -8.53 -31.55 -17.54
N CYS A 557 -8.12 -30.40 -16.99
CA CYS A 557 -6.71 -30.10 -16.76
C CYS A 557 -6.05 -31.10 -15.79
N SER A 558 -6.74 -31.42 -14.68
CA SER A 558 -6.24 -32.33 -13.64
C SER A 558 -6.52 -33.81 -13.92
N GLN A 559 -7.09 -34.19 -15.07
CA GLN A 559 -7.49 -35.57 -15.38
C GLN A 559 -7.04 -36.01 -16.78
N ALA A 560 -7.40 -37.25 -17.14
CA ALA A 560 -7.36 -37.80 -18.50
C ALA A 560 -6.01 -37.74 -19.23
N GLY A 561 -4.89 -37.76 -18.49
CA GLY A 561 -3.57 -37.79 -19.11
C GLY A 561 -2.86 -36.42 -19.22
N CYS A 562 -3.53 -35.31 -18.84
CA CYS A 562 -2.95 -33.97 -18.90
C CYS A 562 -2.03 -33.73 -17.69
N HIS A 563 -2.40 -32.83 -16.77
CA HIS A 563 -1.58 -32.46 -15.62
C HIS A 563 -1.85 -33.40 -14.43
N ASN A 564 -1.65 -34.70 -14.62
CA ASN A 564 -1.92 -35.73 -13.62
C ASN A 564 -0.84 -36.84 -13.64
N PRO A 565 -0.33 -37.30 -12.48
CA PRO A 565 0.69 -38.37 -12.38
C PRO A 565 0.15 -39.76 -12.72
N THR A 566 -1.15 -39.88 -12.97
CA THR A 566 -1.83 -41.11 -13.38
C THR A 566 -2.59 -40.89 -14.69
N ASN A 567 -2.46 -41.84 -15.60
CA ASN A 567 -3.20 -41.80 -16.87
C ASN A 567 -4.65 -42.28 -16.69
N ALA A 568 -5.44 -42.23 -17.76
CA ALA A 568 -6.85 -42.65 -17.73
C ALA A 568 -7.06 -44.13 -17.34
N ALA A 569 -6.03 -44.99 -17.47
CA ALA A 569 -6.06 -46.39 -17.04
C ALA A 569 -5.56 -46.60 -15.59
N GLY A 570 -5.25 -45.52 -14.86
CA GLY A 570 -4.74 -45.55 -13.49
C GLY A 570 -3.26 -45.92 -13.36
N ALA A 571 -2.53 -46.03 -14.48
CA ALA A 571 -1.09 -46.30 -14.45
C ALA A 571 -0.30 -45.00 -14.25
N ALA A 572 0.85 -45.10 -13.56
CA ALA A 572 1.74 -43.97 -13.36
C ALA A 572 2.27 -43.42 -14.70
N GLN A 573 2.36 -42.09 -14.79
CA GLN A 573 2.91 -41.37 -15.93
C GLN A 573 3.58 -40.08 -15.46
N THR A 574 4.37 -39.47 -16.34
CA THR A 574 4.84 -38.10 -16.14
C THR A 574 3.69 -37.13 -16.46
N PRO A 575 3.28 -36.24 -15.54
CA PRO A 575 2.30 -35.19 -15.84
C PRO A 575 2.75 -34.32 -17.02
N ALA A 576 1.81 -33.93 -17.89
CA ALA A 576 2.09 -33.06 -19.03
C ALA A 576 2.78 -31.76 -18.57
N GLY A 577 3.81 -31.33 -19.30
CA GLY A 577 4.59 -30.14 -18.95
C GLY A 577 5.35 -30.24 -17.63
N ASN A 578 5.46 -31.44 -17.04
CA ASN A 578 5.98 -31.69 -15.69
C ASN A 578 5.22 -30.96 -14.58
N LEU A 579 3.92 -30.72 -14.78
CA LEU A 579 3.03 -30.01 -13.87
C LEU A 579 1.87 -30.93 -13.48
N ASP A 580 1.69 -31.14 -12.18
CA ASP A 580 0.58 -31.86 -11.54
C ASP A 580 -0.43 -30.83 -11.01
N LEU A 581 -1.64 -30.84 -11.56
CA LEU A 581 -2.75 -29.97 -11.16
C LEU A 581 -3.81 -30.69 -10.31
N THR A 582 -3.48 -31.85 -9.74
CA THR A 582 -4.39 -32.57 -8.84
C THR A 582 -4.57 -31.86 -7.51
N ASN A 583 -5.74 -32.06 -6.91
CA ASN A 583 -6.10 -31.60 -5.56
C ASN A 583 -5.57 -32.51 -4.44
N SER A 584 -4.57 -33.34 -4.74
CA SER A 584 -3.91 -34.17 -3.73
C SER A 584 -3.16 -33.31 -2.73
N ALA A 585 -3.03 -33.77 -1.48
CA ALA A 585 -2.19 -33.10 -0.50
C ALA A 585 -0.73 -33.10 -0.97
N SER A 586 -0.10 -31.93 -0.95
CA SER A 586 1.30 -31.79 -1.33
C SER A 586 2.23 -32.55 -0.38
N THR A 587 3.33 -33.08 -0.91
CA THR A 587 4.41 -33.66 -0.09
C THR A 587 5.23 -32.62 0.66
N ASP A 588 5.33 -31.38 0.17
CA ASP A 588 6.08 -30.30 0.81
C ASP A 588 5.29 -29.66 1.97
N VAL A 589 4.05 -29.23 1.68
CA VAL A 589 3.12 -28.66 2.66
C VAL A 589 1.80 -29.43 2.60
N PRO A 590 1.56 -30.43 3.47
CA PRO A 590 0.37 -31.31 3.38
C PRO A 590 -0.99 -30.61 3.53
N GLN A 591 -1.01 -29.39 4.06
CA GLN A 591 -2.22 -28.56 4.16
C GLN A 591 -2.55 -27.81 2.86
N GLU A 592 -1.64 -27.83 1.88
CA GLU A 592 -1.81 -27.23 0.55
C GLU A 592 -1.97 -28.32 -0.53
N PHE A 593 -2.69 -28.02 -1.61
CA PHE A 593 -2.79 -28.92 -2.76
C PHE A 593 -1.50 -28.94 -3.58
N THR A 594 -1.17 -30.10 -4.17
CA THR A 594 -0.03 -30.30 -5.07
C THR A 594 -0.05 -29.29 -6.22
N SER A 595 -1.22 -29.06 -6.81
CA SER A 595 -1.46 -28.05 -7.85
C SER A 595 -1.03 -26.64 -7.44
N TYR A 596 -1.33 -26.21 -6.21
CA TYR A 596 -0.95 -24.91 -5.70
C TYR A 596 0.57 -24.78 -5.64
N ARG A 597 1.21 -25.80 -5.05
CA ARG A 597 2.66 -25.85 -4.89
C ARG A 597 3.38 -25.82 -6.22
N GLN A 598 2.98 -26.66 -7.16
CA GLN A 598 3.68 -26.78 -8.44
C GLN A 598 3.46 -25.57 -9.36
N LEU A 599 2.35 -24.84 -9.22
CA LEU A 599 2.14 -23.61 -9.97
C LEU A 599 3.05 -22.47 -9.50
N LEU A 600 3.27 -22.35 -8.18
CA LEU A 600 3.86 -21.16 -7.57
C LEU A 600 5.27 -21.36 -7.02
N PHE A 601 5.75 -22.59 -6.88
CA PHE A 601 7.05 -22.91 -6.31
C PHE A 601 7.82 -23.88 -7.21
N PRO A 602 9.17 -23.84 -7.20
CA PRO A 602 9.95 -24.87 -7.85
C PRO A 602 9.72 -26.26 -7.24
N HIS A 603 9.67 -27.29 -8.07
CA HIS A 603 9.51 -28.68 -7.63
C HIS A 603 10.31 -29.64 -8.51
N ASN A 604 10.58 -30.84 -7.99
CA ASN A 604 11.23 -31.89 -8.76
C ASN A 604 10.22 -32.62 -9.63
N THR A 605 10.52 -32.80 -10.92
CA THR A 605 9.65 -33.56 -11.82
C THR A 605 9.56 -35.02 -11.37
N VAL A 606 8.46 -35.70 -11.71
CA VAL A 606 8.33 -37.15 -11.56
C VAL A 606 8.41 -37.79 -12.94
N ILE A 607 9.50 -38.50 -13.23
CA ILE A 607 9.70 -39.22 -14.49
C ILE A 607 9.41 -40.69 -14.23
N MET A 608 8.26 -41.19 -14.70
CA MET A 608 7.84 -42.60 -14.52
C MET A 608 7.91 -43.06 -13.04
N GLY A 609 7.56 -42.17 -12.10
CA GLY A 609 7.61 -42.44 -10.66
C GLY A 609 8.96 -42.22 -9.98
N GLN A 610 9.98 -41.69 -10.67
CA GLN A 610 11.30 -41.36 -10.11
C GLN A 610 11.56 -39.85 -10.08
N PRO A 611 12.33 -39.31 -9.11
CA PRO A 611 12.69 -37.89 -9.07
C PRO A 611 13.54 -37.49 -10.30
N GLY A 612 13.13 -36.42 -10.97
CA GLY A 612 13.86 -35.78 -12.08
C GLY A 612 14.30 -34.35 -11.73
N PRO A 613 14.69 -33.52 -12.73
CA PRO A 613 15.20 -32.17 -12.50
C PRO A 613 14.18 -31.25 -11.83
N THR A 614 14.65 -30.16 -11.23
CA THR A 614 13.78 -29.10 -10.70
C THR A 614 13.25 -28.22 -11.83
N VAL A 615 11.95 -27.98 -11.84
CA VAL A 615 11.23 -27.10 -12.79
C VAL A 615 10.39 -26.07 -12.03
N GLY A 616 9.78 -25.14 -12.76
CA GLY A 616 8.91 -24.10 -12.18
C GLY A 616 9.69 -22.96 -11.50
N PRO A 617 8.97 -22.00 -10.88
CA PRO A 617 7.51 -21.90 -10.83
C PRO A 617 6.91 -21.58 -12.20
N TYR A 618 5.64 -21.91 -12.41
CA TYR A 618 4.94 -21.70 -13.68
C TYR A 618 4.14 -20.40 -13.72
N MET A 619 3.89 -19.79 -12.56
CA MET A 619 3.24 -18.48 -12.43
C MET A 619 3.97 -17.61 -11.40
N ASN A 620 3.76 -16.29 -11.48
CA ASN A 620 4.27 -15.33 -10.53
C ASN A 620 3.18 -14.94 -9.52
N ALA A 621 3.34 -15.35 -8.27
CA ALA A 621 2.61 -14.77 -7.16
C ALA A 621 2.84 -13.24 -7.13
N GLY A 622 1.76 -12.48 -7.03
CA GLY A 622 1.81 -11.03 -7.04
C GLY A 622 1.98 -10.39 -8.43
N SER A 623 1.80 -11.12 -9.55
CA SER A 623 1.69 -10.48 -10.87
C SER A 623 1.15 -11.41 -11.96
N ALA A 624 -0.06 -11.15 -12.45
CA ALA A 624 -0.61 -11.80 -13.65
C ALA A 624 0.16 -11.41 -14.93
N ASN A 625 0.83 -10.27 -14.92
CA ASN A 625 1.70 -9.77 -15.99
C ASN A 625 3.20 -10.06 -15.75
N GLY A 626 3.54 -10.89 -14.74
CA GLY A 626 4.89 -11.38 -14.51
C GLY A 626 5.35 -12.31 -15.63
N GLY A 627 6.66 -12.54 -15.76
CA GLY A 627 7.22 -13.33 -16.87
C GLY A 627 6.65 -14.75 -16.98
N ALA A 628 6.58 -15.48 -15.87
CA ALA A 628 6.01 -16.82 -15.82
C ALA A 628 4.48 -16.80 -16.04
N SER A 629 3.76 -15.90 -15.37
CA SER A 629 2.31 -15.73 -15.57
C SER A 629 1.96 -15.37 -17.02
N LYS A 630 2.72 -14.49 -17.68
CA LYS A 630 2.55 -14.15 -19.10
C LYS A 630 2.77 -15.37 -20.00
N ALA A 631 3.81 -16.16 -19.73
CA ALA A 631 4.06 -17.39 -20.46
C ALA A 631 2.88 -18.37 -20.29
N PHE A 632 2.37 -18.55 -19.07
CA PHE A 632 1.18 -19.35 -18.79
C PHE A 632 -0.05 -18.86 -19.56
N PHE A 633 -0.41 -17.57 -19.44
CA PHE A 633 -1.56 -17.00 -20.14
C PHE A 633 -1.44 -17.07 -21.67
N SER A 634 -0.21 -17.04 -22.21
CA SER A 634 0.02 -17.14 -23.65
C SER A 634 -0.40 -18.49 -24.24
N CYS A 635 -0.47 -19.55 -23.43
CA CYS A 635 -0.92 -20.87 -23.88
C CYS A 635 -2.40 -20.92 -24.27
N PHE A 636 -3.21 -20.00 -23.73
CA PHE A 636 -4.65 -19.91 -23.99
C PHE A 636 -4.99 -18.91 -25.11
N ALA A 637 -4.00 -18.18 -25.61
CA ALA A 637 -4.18 -17.20 -26.68
C ALA A 637 -4.25 -17.87 -28.06
N THR A 638 -5.05 -17.30 -28.97
CA THR A 638 -5.11 -17.75 -30.36
C THR A 638 -3.74 -17.67 -31.02
N GLY A 639 -3.30 -18.76 -31.66
CA GLY A 639 -1.97 -18.85 -32.28
C GLY A 639 -0.83 -19.15 -31.30
N SER A 640 -1.14 -19.62 -30.07
CA SER A 640 -0.16 -19.99 -29.06
C SER A 640 0.90 -20.97 -29.58
N GLY A 641 2.18 -20.71 -29.27
CA GLY A 641 3.30 -21.62 -29.51
C GLY A 641 3.61 -22.58 -28.37
N CYS A 642 2.74 -22.72 -27.36
CA CYS A 642 2.95 -23.69 -26.28
C CYS A 642 3.03 -25.10 -26.87
N ASN A 643 3.98 -25.90 -26.34
CA ASN A 643 4.26 -27.23 -26.86
C ASN A 643 2.96 -28.06 -26.91
N ASN A 644 2.59 -28.44 -28.13
CA ASN A 644 1.40 -29.17 -28.57
C ASN A 644 0.73 -30.05 -27.47
N PRO A 645 -0.59 -29.89 -27.18
CA PRO A 645 -1.58 -29.06 -27.89
C PRO A 645 -1.71 -27.61 -27.41
N SER A 646 -2.27 -26.75 -28.27
CA SER A 646 -2.71 -25.41 -27.88
C SER A 646 -3.85 -25.50 -26.87
N HIS A 647 -3.84 -24.65 -25.83
CA HIS A 647 -4.92 -24.55 -24.84
C HIS A 647 -6.00 -23.54 -25.26
N THR A 648 -6.01 -23.10 -26.52
CA THR A 648 -6.98 -22.11 -27.02
C THR A 648 -8.40 -22.60 -26.76
N GLY A 649 -9.19 -21.80 -26.03
CA GLY A 649 -10.57 -22.10 -25.70
C GLY A 649 -10.78 -23.14 -24.59
N TRP A 650 -9.71 -23.63 -23.95
CA TRP A 650 -9.84 -24.58 -22.82
C TRP A 650 -10.21 -23.88 -21.52
N LEU A 651 -9.81 -22.62 -21.36
CA LEU A 651 -10.32 -21.72 -20.33
C LEU A 651 -11.08 -20.58 -20.99
N ASN A 652 -12.25 -20.26 -20.45
CA ASN A 652 -13.03 -19.11 -20.89
C ASN A 652 -12.51 -17.81 -20.25
N ILE A 653 -13.07 -16.68 -20.68
CA ILE A 653 -12.57 -15.37 -20.27
C ILE A 653 -12.77 -15.07 -18.77
N ALA A 654 -13.84 -15.59 -18.16
CA ALA A 654 -14.11 -15.41 -16.74
C ALA A 654 -13.18 -16.26 -15.87
N GLU A 655 -12.81 -17.47 -16.33
CA GLU A 655 -11.80 -18.31 -15.67
C GLU A 655 -10.40 -17.70 -15.75
N LEU A 656 -10.01 -17.18 -16.92
CA LEU A 656 -8.74 -16.48 -17.11
C LEU A 656 -8.66 -15.19 -16.28
N ARG A 657 -9.79 -14.47 -16.15
CA ARG A 657 -9.92 -13.32 -15.25
C ARG A 657 -9.68 -13.75 -13.80
N LEU A 658 -10.39 -14.77 -13.31
CA LEU A 658 -10.26 -15.24 -11.93
C LEU A 658 -8.81 -15.60 -11.57
N LEU A 659 -8.11 -16.29 -12.48
CA LEU A 659 -6.68 -16.59 -12.32
C LEU A 659 -5.83 -15.32 -12.24
N SER A 660 -6.10 -14.33 -13.08
CA SER A 660 -5.35 -13.08 -13.06
C SER A 660 -5.56 -12.27 -11.78
N GLU A 661 -6.79 -12.27 -11.25
CA GLU A 661 -7.13 -11.61 -10.00
C GLU A 661 -6.40 -12.26 -8.82
N TRP A 662 -6.47 -13.59 -8.74
CA TRP A 662 -5.76 -14.38 -7.74
C TRP A 662 -4.24 -14.14 -7.77
N LEU A 663 -3.63 -14.20 -8.95
CA LEU A 663 -2.19 -13.95 -9.10
C LEU A 663 -1.83 -12.53 -8.68
N ASP A 664 -2.59 -11.53 -9.11
CA ASP A 664 -2.27 -10.15 -8.83
C ASP A 664 -2.34 -9.79 -7.34
N ILE A 665 -3.26 -10.40 -6.58
CA ILE A 665 -3.38 -10.14 -5.13
C ILE A 665 -2.42 -10.99 -4.29
N GLY A 666 -1.47 -11.70 -4.90
CA GLY A 666 -0.42 -12.44 -4.18
C GLY A 666 -0.52 -13.95 -4.29
N ALA A 667 -1.48 -14.48 -5.04
CA ALA A 667 -1.71 -15.92 -5.19
C ALA A 667 -1.87 -16.66 -3.85
N GLN A 668 -2.53 -16.02 -2.89
CA GLN A 668 -2.78 -16.53 -1.55
C GLN A 668 -3.49 -17.88 -1.60
N TYR A 669 -3.26 -18.74 -0.60
CA TYR A 669 -4.01 -19.99 -0.48
C TYR A 669 -5.43 -19.73 0.01
N PHE A 670 -5.60 -18.86 1.01
CA PHE A 670 -6.88 -18.31 1.45
C PHE A 670 -6.82 -16.79 1.56
N ASN A 671 -7.91 -16.13 1.18
CA ASN A 671 -8.10 -14.70 1.39
C ASN A 671 -8.90 -14.40 2.66
N ASN A 672 -9.62 -15.38 3.21
CA ASN A 672 -10.47 -15.22 4.38
C ASN A 672 -9.95 -16.06 5.56
N PRO A 673 -9.48 -15.44 6.66
CA PRO A 673 -8.96 -16.15 7.83
C PRO A 673 -10.06 -16.81 8.68
N PHE A 674 -11.33 -16.56 8.38
CA PHE A 674 -12.49 -17.16 9.05
C PHE A 674 -13.19 -18.23 8.20
N ASP A 675 -12.61 -18.58 7.03
CA ASP A 675 -13.14 -19.69 6.24
C ASP A 675 -13.04 -21.00 7.04
N PRO A 676 -14.09 -21.82 7.14
CA PRO A 676 -14.05 -23.06 7.91
C PRO A 676 -13.00 -24.07 7.43
N ALA A 677 -12.54 -23.98 6.18
CA ALA A 677 -11.52 -24.84 5.60
C ALA A 677 -10.11 -24.23 5.67
N VAL A 678 -9.94 -23.04 6.26
CA VAL A 678 -8.62 -22.40 6.36
C VAL A 678 -7.68 -23.24 7.22
N PRO A 679 -6.42 -23.44 6.80
CA PRO A 679 -5.43 -24.14 7.62
C PRO A 679 -5.17 -23.44 8.97
N VAL A 680 -5.28 -24.20 10.06
CA VAL A 680 -4.98 -23.77 11.44
C VAL A 680 -3.93 -24.69 12.09
N ASN A 681 -3.29 -24.22 13.16
CA ASN A 681 -2.30 -24.97 13.96
C ASN A 681 -2.92 -25.85 15.04
#